data_AF-A0A963LVK5-F1
#
_entry.id   AF-A0A963LVK5-F1
#
_cell.length_a   1.000
_cell.length_b   1.000
_cell.length_c   1.000
_cell.angle_alpha   90.00
_cell.angle_beta   90.00
_cell.angle_gamma   90.00
#
_symmetry.space_group_name_H-M   'P 1'
#
loop_
_entity.id
_entity.type
_entity.pdbx_description
1 polymer ?
#
loop_
_entity_poly.entity_id
_entity_poly.type
_entity_poly.pdbx_seq_one_letter_code
_entity_poly.pdbx_strand_id
1 'polypeptide(L)'
;MTEYSLWLLPGPDHEPVLVETIARLSALMQGARFEPHVTIQGDLDLPLHELQQLARTLAAHIAVQTWTIDGVGSDEHFFRCLYLRLPPSAAFAHLQSAVAAAAGSRTGQSPYPHLSLAYAQPHPDNQRLCQLMAEQFADRPLTLDRIAVVRCSSQLPVTHWAIESTYALAPPAMTHSAAPPALAIAPGRRHDIACLGRLAVDLYAQQLGARLEDVSSFAKYLGGSSANIAFGVARLGLRAAMVSRVGDEQMGRFLTETLAREGCDISQVQVDPQRLTALVLLGLKDRDTFPLLFYRENCADMAIDADLIDEDFIAGCRALLITGTHLSAPTVRAASGRALAHAARHGVLRVLDIDYRPVLWGLTKRGEGANRYVADAHVTAQLQAMLPQFDLLIGTEEEFRIAGGVADDLLGSLRAVRAVTPAALVVKLGAAGCCFIPGAVPRQLEDALTVQGERVEVMNVLGAGDAFAAGLMTGFLRGMDFAGAARLANACGAIVVSRHACAPAMPTPEELAHWFGGTRNPRVDADRQLAHLHRATPRRRAWPELQVIAFDHRSQFLALARETGACTADVVQLKQLLLRAVEQVEAGAALQGRIGVLIDGGEYGADALAAATGRGWWVGRPAELPGSRPLRFDGGLSIGSSLRGWPAEQVCKCLVHYHPDDPAPLRLEQELKLQELWQATRVSGHELLLEVICPGVGADDADAIVLRAVKRMYNLGLQPEWWKLAPMRADGWDALGQLVAECDPLCRGVVILGLNQPLDQLAERFAQALHPIVKGFMVGRSLWAEPSRRWLQQQCSDQELVDAVADNFSVLSRAWANRHAHATIGA
;
A
#
# COMPACT_ATOMS: atom_id res chain seq x y z
N MET A 1 32.23 -35.43 11.49
CA MET A 1 32.14 -34.80 12.82
C MET A 1 31.44 -33.47 12.61
N THR A 2 30.43 -33.20 13.41
CA THR A 2 29.49 -32.10 13.21
C THR A 2 30.09 -30.83 13.81
N GLU A 3 30.31 -29.81 12.97
CA GLU A 3 31.13 -28.63 13.28
C GLU A 3 30.26 -27.38 13.38
N TYR A 4 29.41 -27.28 14.41
CA TYR A 4 28.54 -26.13 14.57
C TYR A 4 28.71 -25.41 15.91
N SER A 5 28.53 -24.09 15.89
CA SER A 5 28.45 -23.25 17.08
C SER A 5 27.20 -22.39 17.05
N LEU A 6 26.76 -21.97 18.24
CA LEU A 6 25.74 -20.94 18.39
C LEU A 6 26.38 -19.64 18.87
N TRP A 7 26.12 -18.57 18.14
CA TRP A 7 26.69 -17.25 18.38
C TRP A 7 25.59 -16.20 18.61
N LEU A 8 25.87 -15.22 19.47
CA LEU A 8 25.14 -13.94 19.50
C LEU A 8 25.87 -12.93 18.63
N LEU A 9 25.14 -12.26 17.74
CA LEU A 9 25.73 -11.25 16.85
C LEU A 9 25.36 -9.82 17.29
N PRO A 10 26.26 -8.84 17.11
CA PRO A 10 25.97 -7.43 17.29
C PRO A 10 24.88 -6.94 16.33
N GLY A 11 24.10 -5.98 16.79
CA GLY A 11 23.11 -5.27 15.98
C GLY A 11 23.73 -4.26 15.01
N PRO A 12 22.91 -3.71 14.10
CA PRO A 12 23.37 -2.91 12.96
C PRO A 12 24.09 -1.61 13.34
N ASP A 13 23.85 -1.08 14.53
CA ASP A 13 24.51 0.14 15.02
C ASP A 13 25.99 -0.09 15.43
N HIS A 14 26.35 -1.32 15.77
CA HIS A 14 27.68 -1.67 16.30
C HIS A 14 28.47 -2.54 15.31
N GLU A 15 27.78 -3.36 14.52
CA GLU A 15 28.37 -4.34 13.60
C GLU A 15 29.37 -3.71 12.60
N PRO A 16 29.09 -2.60 11.89
CA PRO A 16 30.04 -2.04 10.93
C PRO A 16 31.37 -1.61 11.55
N VAL A 17 31.32 -1.00 12.74
CA VAL A 17 32.51 -0.55 13.46
C VAL A 17 33.34 -1.74 13.94
N LEU A 18 32.68 -2.80 14.43
CA LEU A 18 33.36 -4.02 14.87
C LEU A 18 33.98 -4.78 13.70
N VAL A 19 33.27 -4.91 12.57
CA VAL A 19 33.78 -5.53 11.35
C VAL A 19 35.03 -4.82 10.85
N GLU A 20 34.99 -3.48 10.78
CA GLU A 20 36.14 -2.69 10.34
C GLU A 20 37.33 -2.82 11.29
N THR A 21 37.08 -2.75 12.61
CA THR A 21 38.12 -2.93 13.63
C THR A 21 38.76 -4.31 13.54
N ILE A 22 37.97 -5.39 13.45
CA ILE A 22 38.47 -6.77 13.31
C ILE A 22 39.30 -6.89 12.02
N ALA A 23 38.85 -6.32 10.90
CA ALA A 23 39.58 -6.38 9.64
C ALA A 23 40.96 -5.70 9.73
N ARG A 24 41.06 -4.55 10.42
CA ARG A 24 42.31 -3.81 10.64
C ARG A 24 43.26 -4.58 11.56
N LEU A 25 42.75 -5.10 12.68
CA LEU A 25 43.54 -5.88 13.63
C LEU A 25 44.03 -7.21 13.04
N SER A 26 43.17 -7.88 12.28
CA SER A 26 43.53 -9.12 11.56
C SER A 26 44.67 -8.87 10.57
N ALA A 27 44.63 -7.75 9.82
CA ALA A 27 45.72 -7.38 8.92
C ALA A 27 47.03 -7.07 9.67
N LEU A 28 46.95 -6.33 10.78
CA LEU A 28 48.10 -5.99 11.62
C LEU A 28 48.78 -7.23 12.22
N MET A 29 47.97 -8.16 12.73
CA MET A 29 48.44 -9.32 13.48
C MET A 29 48.60 -10.59 12.62
N GLN A 30 48.44 -10.46 11.29
CA GLN A 30 48.43 -11.58 10.34
C GLN A 30 47.41 -12.68 10.72
N GLY A 31 46.29 -12.27 11.32
CA GLY A 31 45.18 -13.12 11.72
C GLY A 31 44.12 -13.27 10.63
N ALA A 32 43.16 -14.18 10.85
CA ALA A 32 42.02 -14.36 9.94
C ALA A 32 40.90 -13.36 10.25
N ARG A 33 40.17 -12.92 9.21
CA ARG A 33 38.94 -12.14 9.35
C ARG A 33 37.78 -13.06 9.73
N PHE A 34 36.86 -12.54 10.56
CA PHE A 34 35.66 -13.25 11.00
C PHE A 34 34.57 -12.25 11.35
N GLU A 35 33.33 -12.72 11.39
CA GLU A 35 32.17 -11.92 11.81
C GLU A 35 32.22 -11.62 13.31
N PRO A 36 31.93 -10.41 13.79
CA PRO A 36 31.94 -10.10 15.21
C PRO A 36 30.85 -10.90 15.94
N HIS A 37 31.20 -11.58 17.03
CA HIS A 37 30.26 -12.43 17.75
C HIS A 37 30.64 -12.68 19.21
N VAL A 38 29.66 -13.09 20.01
CA VAL A 38 29.85 -13.70 21.32
C VAL A 38 29.45 -15.17 21.24
N THR A 39 30.38 -16.08 21.52
CA THR A 39 30.11 -17.53 21.47
C THR A 39 29.25 -17.94 22.65
N ILE A 40 28.06 -18.49 22.37
CA ILE A 40 27.19 -19.09 23.39
C ILE A 40 27.78 -20.46 23.76
N GLN A 41 27.95 -21.32 22.77
CA GLN A 41 28.59 -22.63 22.88
C GLN A 41 29.12 -23.06 21.51
N GLY A 42 30.35 -23.56 21.47
CA GLY A 42 30.96 -24.13 20.28
C GLY A 42 31.03 -25.66 20.28
N ASP A 43 31.46 -26.22 19.16
CA ASP A 43 31.66 -27.66 18.93
C ASP A 43 30.41 -28.52 19.28
N LEU A 44 29.24 -28.07 18.83
CA LEU A 44 27.95 -28.72 19.07
C LEU A 44 27.75 -29.92 18.14
N ASP A 45 27.60 -31.11 18.75
CA ASP A 45 27.36 -32.36 18.05
C ASP A 45 25.84 -32.63 17.87
N LEU A 46 25.17 -31.71 17.17
CA LEU A 46 23.74 -31.83 16.82
C LEU A 46 23.55 -31.66 15.31
N PRO A 47 22.57 -32.34 14.70
CA PRO A 47 22.20 -32.10 13.31
C PRO A 47 21.79 -30.64 13.06
N LEU A 48 22.16 -30.09 11.89
CA LEU A 48 21.90 -28.68 11.54
C LEU A 48 20.43 -28.26 11.73
N HIS A 49 19.48 -29.11 11.35
CA HIS A 49 18.06 -28.81 11.47
C HIS A 49 17.60 -28.68 12.93
N GLU A 50 18.17 -29.48 13.85
CA GLU A 50 17.87 -29.39 15.29
C GLU A 50 18.47 -28.11 15.88
N LEU A 51 19.68 -27.73 15.46
CA LEU A 51 20.31 -26.47 15.86
C LEU A 51 19.53 -25.25 15.36
N GLN A 52 19.03 -25.29 14.14
CA GLN A 52 18.17 -24.26 13.58
C GLN A 52 16.86 -24.12 14.37
N GLN A 53 16.24 -25.24 14.74
CA GLN A 53 15.05 -25.24 15.57
C GLN A 53 15.32 -24.72 16.99
N LEU A 54 16.42 -25.13 17.61
CA LEU A 54 16.86 -24.67 18.91
C LEU A 54 17.14 -23.15 18.89
N ALA A 55 17.93 -22.68 17.92
CA ALA A 55 18.25 -21.26 17.77
C ALA A 55 17.00 -20.41 17.55
N ARG A 56 16.06 -20.88 16.72
CA ARG A 56 14.75 -20.23 16.52
C ARG A 56 13.94 -20.17 17.80
N THR A 57 13.90 -21.26 18.56
CA THR A 57 13.16 -21.35 19.83
C THR A 57 13.76 -20.40 20.87
N LEU A 58 15.08 -20.38 21.01
CA LEU A 58 15.78 -19.48 21.93
C LEU A 58 15.58 -18.03 21.52
N ALA A 59 15.70 -17.71 20.24
CA ALA A 59 15.53 -16.36 19.73
C ALA A 59 14.12 -15.80 19.98
N ALA A 60 13.09 -16.66 19.91
CA ALA A 60 11.72 -16.26 20.21
C ALA A 60 11.45 -15.93 21.69
N HIS A 61 12.25 -16.44 22.62
CA HIS A 61 12.02 -16.30 24.07
C HIS A 61 13.03 -15.39 24.77
N ILE A 62 14.03 -14.92 24.04
CA ILE A 62 15.14 -14.15 24.61
C ILE A 62 15.14 -12.77 23.98
N ALA A 63 15.02 -11.78 24.86
CA ALA A 63 15.05 -10.37 24.52
C ALA A 63 16.40 -9.97 23.88
N VAL A 64 16.38 -8.96 22.99
CA VAL A 64 17.55 -8.21 22.56
C VAL A 64 18.35 -7.81 23.79
N GLN A 65 19.65 -8.08 23.76
CA GLN A 65 20.55 -7.87 24.88
C GLN A 65 21.36 -6.60 24.64
N THR A 66 21.40 -5.70 25.62
CA THR A 66 22.33 -4.57 25.60
C THR A 66 23.25 -4.69 26.81
N TRP A 67 24.55 -4.86 26.55
CA TRP A 67 25.56 -5.01 27.59
C TRP A 67 26.54 -3.84 27.53
N THR A 68 26.90 -3.27 28.67
CA THR A 68 28.00 -2.31 28.75
C THR A 68 29.33 -3.05 28.68
N ILE A 69 30.26 -2.60 27.84
CA ILE A 69 31.58 -3.24 27.69
C ILE A 69 32.46 -2.89 28.89
N ASP A 70 32.80 -3.89 29.71
CA ASP A 70 33.63 -3.75 30.94
C ASP A 70 35.08 -3.34 30.64
N GLY A 71 35.50 -3.47 29.39
CA GLY A 71 36.82 -3.06 28.91
C GLY A 71 37.41 -4.04 27.92
N VAL A 72 38.71 -3.91 27.66
CA VAL A 72 39.43 -4.74 26.67
C VAL A 72 40.49 -5.58 27.35
N GLY A 73 40.57 -6.86 26.99
CA GLY A 73 41.55 -7.82 27.49
C GLY A 73 42.39 -8.43 26.37
N SER A 74 43.52 -9.00 26.75
CA SER A 74 44.35 -9.87 25.91
C SER A 74 44.87 -11.04 26.75
N ASP A 75 44.97 -12.22 26.15
CA ASP A 75 45.60 -13.39 26.75
C ASP A 75 46.40 -14.20 25.71
N GLU A 76 47.04 -15.28 26.14
CA GLU A 76 47.84 -16.17 25.26
C GLU A 76 47.00 -17.15 24.44
N HIS A 77 45.68 -17.20 24.66
CA HIS A 77 44.78 -18.10 23.96
C HIS A 77 44.42 -17.50 22.60
N PHE A 78 44.52 -18.31 21.54
CA PHE A 78 44.34 -17.85 20.15
C PHE A 78 43.04 -17.06 19.92
N PHE A 79 41.92 -17.51 20.49
CA PHE A 79 40.62 -16.84 20.37
C PHE A 79 40.43 -15.63 21.27
N ARG A 80 41.35 -15.38 22.20
CA ARG A 80 41.31 -14.29 23.18
C ARG A 80 42.62 -13.48 23.20
N CYS A 81 43.31 -13.47 22.06
CA CYS A 81 44.49 -12.65 21.84
C CYS A 81 44.20 -11.15 22.05
N LEU A 82 43.04 -10.67 21.59
CA LEU A 82 42.48 -9.36 21.93
C LEU A 82 40.95 -9.46 21.91
N TYR A 83 40.27 -9.03 22.96
CA TYR A 83 38.81 -9.18 23.08
C TYR A 83 38.17 -8.11 23.97
N LEU A 84 36.88 -7.85 23.73
CA LEU A 84 36.01 -7.07 24.61
C LEU A 84 35.52 -7.96 25.75
N ARG A 85 35.71 -7.50 26.99
CA ARG A 85 35.11 -8.10 28.19
C ARG A 85 33.68 -7.62 28.33
N LEU A 86 32.77 -8.57 28.55
CA LEU A 86 31.36 -8.30 28.72
C LEU A 86 30.94 -8.82 30.11
N PRO A 87 30.00 -8.15 30.79
CA PRO A 87 29.59 -8.57 32.11
C PRO A 87 28.79 -9.88 32.02
N PRO A 88 28.94 -10.79 33.01
CA PRO A 88 28.07 -11.95 33.09
C PRO A 88 26.62 -11.49 33.31
N SER A 89 25.69 -12.02 32.54
CA SER A 89 24.26 -11.72 32.67
C SER A 89 23.44 -12.99 32.93
N ALA A 90 22.34 -12.86 33.67
CA ALA A 90 21.42 -13.97 33.90
C ALA A 90 20.85 -14.52 32.59
N ALA A 91 20.62 -13.64 31.60
CA ALA A 91 20.16 -14.01 30.26
C ALA A 91 21.20 -14.85 29.51
N PHE A 92 22.48 -14.48 29.58
CA PHE A 92 23.56 -15.26 28.96
C PHE A 92 23.77 -16.62 29.65
N ALA A 93 23.71 -16.67 30.99
CA ALA A 93 23.77 -17.93 31.73
C ALA A 93 22.59 -18.86 31.42
N HIS A 94 21.40 -18.29 31.19
CA HIS A 94 20.22 -19.03 30.76
C HIS A 94 20.39 -19.59 29.33
N LEU A 95 20.90 -18.78 28.39
CA LEU A 95 21.26 -19.22 27.04
C LEU A 95 22.21 -20.42 27.07
N GLN A 96 23.32 -20.32 27.80
CA GLN A 96 24.28 -21.41 27.93
C GLN A 96 23.67 -22.65 28.56
N SER A 97 22.80 -22.50 29.57
CA SER A 97 22.14 -23.64 30.21
C SER A 97 21.15 -24.34 29.29
N ALA A 98 20.39 -23.58 28.49
CA ALA A 98 19.42 -24.12 27.54
C ALA A 98 20.12 -24.85 26.38
N VAL A 99 21.21 -24.28 25.85
CA VAL A 99 21.99 -24.93 24.79
C VAL A 99 22.68 -26.19 25.31
N ALA A 100 23.26 -26.17 26.51
CA ALA A 100 23.87 -27.36 27.09
C ALA A 100 22.86 -28.48 27.38
N ALA A 101 21.64 -28.13 27.81
CA ALA A 101 20.58 -29.11 28.02
C ALA A 101 20.18 -29.80 26.69
N ALA A 102 20.09 -29.04 25.60
CA ALA A 102 19.79 -29.58 24.28
C ALA A 102 20.95 -30.40 23.69
N ALA A 103 22.20 -29.97 23.90
CA ALA A 103 23.39 -30.65 23.41
C ALA A 103 23.86 -31.83 24.29
N GLY A 104 23.28 -32.03 25.48
CA GLY A 104 23.71 -33.03 26.45
C GLY A 104 25.13 -32.82 27.00
N SER A 105 25.73 -31.65 26.79
CA SER A 105 27.11 -31.34 27.12
C SER A 105 27.32 -29.85 27.34
N ARG A 106 28.26 -29.50 28.24
CA ARG A 106 28.75 -28.12 28.45
C ARG A 106 30.10 -27.85 27.78
N THR A 107 30.66 -28.84 27.09
CA THR A 107 31.91 -28.69 26.34
C THR A 107 31.74 -27.59 25.28
N GLY A 108 32.75 -26.74 25.10
CA GLY A 108 32.73 -25.63 24.14
C GLY A 108 32.07 -24.34 24.65
N GLN A 109 31.62 -24.28 25.92
CA GLN A 109 31.18 -23.02 26.53
C GLN A 109 32.35 -22.14 26.94
N SER A 110 32.25 -20.85 26.63
CA SER A 110 33.16 -19.85 27.19
C SER A 110 32.87 -19.65 28.68
N PRO A 111 33.89 -19.57 29.57
CA PRO A 111 33.71 -19.37 31.00
C PRO A 111 33.10 -18.00 31.37
N TYR A 112 33.16 -17.04 30.47
CA TYR A 112 32.53 -15.72 30.58
C TYR A 112 32.23 -15.15 29.17
N PRO A 113 31.26 -14.23 29.03
CA PRO A 113 30.97 -13.62 27.74
C PRO A 113 32.12 -12.70 27.31
N HIS A 114 32.56 -12.86 26.08
CA HIS A 114 33.53 -11.98 25.44
C HIS A 114 33.27 -11.91 23.93
N LEU A 115 33.69 -10.80 23.31
CA LEU A 115 33.70 -10.63 21.86
C LEU A 115 35.14 -10.48 21.40
N SER A 116 35.62 -11.40 20.60
CA SER A 116 37.00 -11.38 20.11
C SER A 116 37.20 -10.32 19.04
N LEU A 117 38.30 -9.57 19.14
CA LEU A 117 38.71 -8.56 18.17
C LEU A 117 39.84 -9.05 17.25
N ALA A 118 40.59 -10.08 17.67
CA ALA A 118 41.62 -10.70 16.87
C ALA A 118 41.79 -12.19 17.21
N TYR A 119 41.90 -13.02 16.16
CA TYR A 119 42.31 -14.42 16.23
C TYR A 119 43.73 -14.56 15.68
N ALA A 120 44.69 -14.53 16.59
CA ALA A 120 46.12 -14.50 16.26
C ALA A 120 46.96 -14.99 17.44
N GLN A 121 48.25 -15.22 17.19
CA GLN A 121 49.23 -15.36 18.28
C GLN A 121 49.41 -14.00 18.99
N PRO A 122 49.80 -13.99 20.28
CA PRO A 122 50.05 -12.75 21.03
C PRO A 122 51.01 -11.81 20.30
N HIS A 123 50.61 -10.56 20.09
CA HIS A 123 51.43 -9.55 19.45
C HIS A 123 52.20 -8.74 20.49
N PRO A 124 53.47 -8.33 20.25
CA PRO A 124 54.27 -7.54 21.19
C PRO A 124 53.58 -6.25 21.68
N ASP A 125 52.74 -5.65 20.83
CA ASP A 125 51.99 -4.42 21.13
C ASP A 125 50.62 -4.63 21.79
N ASN A 126 50.25 -5.85 22.20
CA ASN A 126 48.91 -6.14 22.74
C ASN A 126 48.50 -5.21 23.89
N GLN A 127 49.42 -4.84 24.79
CA GLN A 127 49.12 -3.89 25.87
C GLN A 127 48.71 -2.51 25.35
N ARG A 128 49.38 -2.00 24.32
CA ARG A 128 49.07 -0.72 23.69
C ARG A 128 47.76 -0.80 22.90
N LEU A 129 47.53 -1.91 22.20
CA LEU A 129 46.27 -2.15 21.48
C LEU A 129 45.08 -2.25 22.44
N CYS A 130 45.25 -2.88 23.61
CA CYS A 130 44.21 -2.89 24.65
C CYS A 130 43.83 -1.46 25.10
N GLN A 131 44.82 -0.58 25.30
CA GLN A 131 44.55 0.83 25.69
C GLN A 131 43.77 1.58 24.61
N LEU A 132 44.20 1.46 23.34
CA LEU A 132 43.52 2.11 22.22
C LEU A 132 42.09 1.60 22.01
N MET A 133 41.89 0.28 22.11
CA MET A 133 40.55 -0.30 22.00
C MET A 133 39.67 0.04 23.21
N ALA A 134 40.26 0.21 24.41
CA ALA A 134 39.51 0.67 25.58
C ALA A 134 38.97 2.09 25.38
N GLU A 135 39.75 3.01 24.81
CA GLU A 135 39.27 4.37 24.46
C GLU A 135 38.07 4.33 23.48
N GLN A 136 38.08 3.35 22.57
CA GLN A 136 37.05 3.21 21.55
C GLN A 136 35.77 2.51 22.06
N PHE A 137 35.90 1.51 22.94
CA PHE A 137 34.82 0.57 23.25
C PHE A 137 34.45 0.47 24.73
N ALA A 138 35.35 0.78 25.68
CA ALA A 138 35.05 0.64 27.11
C ALA A 138 33.93 1.59 27.54
N ASP A 139 33.11 1.14 28.50
CA ASP A 139 31.96 1.86 29.05
C ASP A 139 30.87 2.23 28.02
N ARG A 140 30.95 1.67 26.81
CA ARG A 140 29.93 1.85 25.77
C ARG A 140 28.97 0.66 25.72
N PRO A 141 27.69 0.87 25.37
CA PRO A 141 26.76 -0.23 25.16
C PRO A 141 27.14 -1.02 23.90
N LEU A 142 26.87 -2.32 23.95
CA LEU A 142 26.90 -3.25 22.82
C LEU A 142 25.56 -3.96 22.77
N THR A 143 24.81 -3.74 21.70
CA THR A 143 23.53 -4.43 21.48
C THR A 143 23.74 -5.69 20.65
N LEU A 144 23.24 -6.82 21.14
CA LEU A 144 23.20 -8.12 20.47
C LEU A 144 21.73 -8.45 20.15
N ASP A 145 21.39 -8.63 18.88
CA ASP A 145 20.00 -8.67 18.41
C ASP A 145 19.59 -9.96 17.70
N ARG A 146 20.52 -10.91 17.54
CA ARG A 146 20.26 -12.17 16.82
C ARG A 146 21.16 -13.30 17.28
N ILE A 147 20.62 -14.52 17.16
CA ILE A 147 21.36 -15.78 17.32
C ILE A 147 21.68 -16.34 15.93
N ALA A 148 22.92 -16.79 15.74
CA ALA A 148 23.37 -17.44 14.52
C ALA A 148 23.75 -18.90 14.76
N VAL A 149 23.38 -19.76 13.83
CA VAL A 149 23.94 -21.12 13.70
C VAL A 149 25.10 -21.03 12.72
N VAL A 150 26.28 -21.41 13.16
CA VAL A 150 27.51 -21.20 12.39
C VAL A 150 28.27 -22.49 12.24
N ARG A 151 28.71 -22.80 11.01
CA ARG A 151 29.62 -23.90 10.74
C ARG A 151 31.03 -23.47 11.11
N CYS A 152 31.55 -23.99 12.22
CA CYS A 152 32.91 -23.76 12.70
C CYS A 152 33.33 -24.83 13.71
N SER A 153 34.63 -25.10 13.77
CA SER A 153 35.24 -25.97 14.79
C SER A 153 36.67 -25.51 15.07
N SER A 154 37.23 -26.00 16.16
CA SER A 154 38.67 -25.86 16.46
C SER A 154 39.59 -26.54 15.43
N GLN A 155 39.05 -27.41 14.57
CA GLN A 155 39.77 -28.15 13.53
C GLN A 155 39.59 -27.53 12.13
N LEU A 156 38.64 -26.61 11.97
CA LEU A 156 38.33 -25.93 10.72
C LEU A 156 39.01 -24.55 10.67
N PRO A 157 39.77 -24.21 9.61
CA PRO A 157 40.33 -22.88 9.45
C PRO A 157 39.26 -21.80 9.52
N VAL A 158 39.54 -20.69 10.22
CA VAL A 158 38.60 -19.56 10.39
C VAL A 158 38.05 -19.05 9.05
N THR A 159 38.85 -19.10 7.98
CA THR A 159 38.46 -18.71 6.62
C THR A 159 37.36 -19.58 6.00
N HIS A 160 37.07 -20.75 6.57
CA HIS A 160 36.01 -21.65 6.12
C HIS A 160 34.76 -21.59 7.02
N TRP A 161 34.75 -20.72 8.03
CA TRP A 161 33.59 -20.55 8.88
C TRP A 161 32.46 -19.87 8.12
N ALA A 162 31.23 -20.34 8.29
CA ALA A 162 30.07 -19.83 7.55
C ALA A 162 28.81 -19.78 8.42
N ILE A 163 28.11 -18.65 8.39
CA ILE A 163 26.80 -18.52 9.03
C ILE A 163 25.77 -19.28 8.18
N GLU A 164 25.14 -20.29 8.75
CA GLU A 164 24.13 -21.11 8.08
C GLU A 164 22.72 -20.48 8.16
N SER A 165 22.44 -19.81 9.28
CA SER A 165 21.15 -19.16 9.53
C SER A 165 21.24 -18.18 10.70
N THR A 166 20.40 -17.17 10.68
CA THR A 166 20.25 -16.18 11.75
C THR A 166 18.78 -16.03 12.16
N TYR A 167 18.56 -15.77 13.45
CA TYR A 167 17.24 -15.58 14.03
C TYR A 167 17.25 -14.36 14.94
N ALA A 168 16.40 -13.39 14.65
CA ALA A 168 16.28 -12.17 15.47
C ALA A 168 15.77 -12.53 16.87
N LEU A 169 16.44 -11.99 17.89
CA LEU A 169 15.98 -12.04 19.27
C LEU A 169 14.66 -11.29 19.40
N ALA A 170 13.82 -11.71 20.35
CA ALA A 170 12.60 -10.99 20.68
C ALA A 170 12.96 -9.55 21.08
N PRO A 171 12.17 -8.52 20.70
CA PRO A 171 12.40 -7.18 21.22
C PRO A 171 12.39 -7.21 22.75
N PRO A 172 13.16 -6.34 23.43
CA PRO A 172 13.28 -6.40 24.88
C PRO A 172 11.89 -6.35 25.51
N ALA A 173 11.60 -7.33 26.37
CA ALA A 173 10.45 -7.23 27.24
C ALA A 173 10.68 -6.00 28.11
N MET A 174 9.99 -4.91 27.77
CA MET A 174 9.88 -3.74 28.63
C MET A 174 9.52 -4.27 30.01
N THR A 175 10.42 -4.12 30.98
CA THR A 175 10.06 -4.33 32.38
C THR A 175 8.81 -3.51 32.60
N HIS A 176 7.70 -4.20 32.86
CA HIS A 176 6.41 -3.58 33.12
C HIS A 176 6.50 -2.74 34.40
N SER A 177 7.07 -1.55 34.29
CA SER A 177 6.86 -0.45 35.22
C SER A 177 5.46 0.06 34.93
N ALA A 178 4.48 -0.57 35.58
CA ALA A 178 3.04 -0.30 35.51
C ALA A 178 2.47 -0.38 34.08
N ALA A 179 1.53 -1.30 33.85
CA ALA A 179 0.69 -1.23 32.66
C ALA A 179 0.13 0.21 32.55
N PRO A 180 0.29 0.89 31.39
CA PRO A 180 -0.36 2.17 31.19
C PRO A 180 -1.87 2.00 31.44
N PRO A 181 -2.61 3.00 31.96
CA PRO A 181 -4.06 2.96 31.88
C PRO A 181 -4.45 2.61 30.44
N ALA A 182 -5.01 1.42 30.25
CA ALA A 182 -5.48 0.99 28.95
C ALA A 182 -6.51 2.03 28.49
N LEU A 183 -6.35 2.58 27.29
CA LEU A 183 -7.39 3.38 26.66
C LEU A 183 -8.68 2.56 26.71
N ALA A 184 -9.69 3.06 27.42
CA ALA A 184 -10.93 2.32 27.62
C ALA A 184 -11.75 2.36 26.33
N ILE A 185 -11.57 1.35 25.46
CA ILE A 185 -12.27 1.24 24.18
C ILE A 185 -13.40 0.22 24.32
N ALA A 186 -14.64 0.67 24.27
CA ALA A 186 -15.79 -0.22 24.29
C ALA A 186 -15.79 -1.17 23.07
N PRO A 187 -15.97 -2.49 23.25
CA PRO A 187 -16.13 -3.42 22.14
C PRO A 187 -17.56 -3.36 21.56
N GLY A 188 -17.76 -3.97 20.38
CA GLY A 188 -19.09 -4.34 19.89
C GLY A 188 -19.98 -3.21 19.37
N ARG A 189 -19.46 -2.02 19.08
CA ARG A 189 -20.25 -0.93 18.48
C ARG A 189 -20.31 -1.00 16.95
N ARG A 190 -21.22 -0.23 16.33
CA ARG A 190 -21.49 -0.23 14.88
C ARG A 190 -20.30 0.27 14.05
N HIS A 191 -19.59 1.27 14.56
CA HIS A 191 -18.45 1.90 13.90
C HIS A 191 -17.23 1.84 14.80
N ASP A 192 -16.05 1.59 14.21
CA ASP A 192 -14.80 1.56 14.95
C ASP A 192 -14.29 2.97 15.23
N ILE A 193 -14.47 3.90 14.30
CA ILE A 193 -14.10 5.31 14.49
C ILE A 193 -14.99 6.24 13.66
N ALA A 194 -15.37 7.38 14.22
CA ALA A 194 -15.87 8.52 13.47
C ALA A 194 -14.82 9.64 13.48
N CYS A 195 -14.50 10.19 12.32
CA CYS A 195 -13.60 11.33 12.20
C CYS A 195 -14.42 12.58 11.90
N LEU A 196 -14.30 13.60 12.75
CA LEU A 196 -14.94 14.89 12.60
C LEU A 196 -13.92 15.94 12.18
N GLY A 197 -14.17 16.56 11.04
CA GLY A 197 -13.46 17.77 10.64
C GLY A 197 -13.41 17.97 9.14
N ARG A 198 -12.24 18.38 8.64
CA ARG A 198 -12.08 18.87 7.26
C ARG A 198 -12.23 17.74 6.25
N LEU A 199 -13.08 17.97 5.25
CA LEU A 199 -13.23 17.17 4.03
C LEU A 199 -13.11 18.11 2.83
N ALA A 200 -12.02 17.98 2.07
CA ALA A 200 -11.66 18.92 1.01
C ALA A 200 -11.02 18.19 -0.18
N VAL A 201 -10.92 18.87 -1.33
CA VAL A 201 -10.13 18.36 -2.47
C VAL A 201 -8.73 18.95 -2.43
N ASP A 202 -7.75 18.07 -2.51
CA ASP A 202 -6.36 18.46 -2.65
C ASP A 202 -5.94 18.35 -4.12
N LEU A 203 -5.36 19.43 -4.66
CA LEU A 203 -4.82 19.53 -6.01
C LEU A 203 -3.30 19.59 -5.93
N TYR A 204 -2.64 18.46 -6.15
CA TYR A 204 -1.19 18.32 -6.07
C TYR A 204 -0.53 18.59 -7.41
N ALA A 205 0.48 19.47 -7.43
CA ALA A 205 1.27 19.78 -8.60
C ALA A 205 1.94 18.53 -9.18
N GLN A 206 1.77 18.30 -10.49
CA GLN A 206 2.41 17.16 -11.16
C GLN A 206 3.87 17.44 -11.54
N GLN A 207 4.25 18.71 -11.70
CA GLN A 207 5.62 19.13 -12.00
C GLN A 207 6.43 19.29 -10.70
N LEU A 208 7.15 18.25 -10.30
CA LEU A 208 8.08 18.31 -9.16
C LEU A 208 9.19 19.34 -9.41
N GLY A 209 9.56 20.11 -8.39
CA GLY A 209 10.59 21.14 -8.51
C GLY A 209 10.09 22.52 -8.95
N ALA A 210 8.84 22.64 -9.39
CA ALA A 210 8.26 23.90 -9.83
C ALA A 210 7.86 24.80 -8.66
N ARG A 211 7.90 26.13 -8.87
CA ARG A 211 7.17 27.04 -7.99
C ARG A 211 5.68 26.86 -8.25
N LEU A 212 4.83 27.10 -7.24
CA LEU A 212 3.38 26.87 -7.39
C LEU A 212 2.78 27.72 -8.52
N GLU A 213 3.32 28.92 -8.77
CA GLU A 213 2.92 29.83 -9.85
C GLU A 213 3.25 29.30 -11.26
N ASP A 214 4.23 28.40 -11.38
CA ASP A 214 4.67 27.82 -12.65
C ASP A 214 4.06 26.43 -12.92
N VAL A 215 3.29 25.89 -11.96
CA VAL A 215 2.62 24.58 -12.09
C VAL A 215 1.54 24.68 -13.16
N SER A 216 1.61 23.79 -14.16
CA SER A 216 0.66 23.77 -15.28
C SER A 216 -0.37 22.65 -15.21
N SER A 217 -0.20 21.68 -14.32
CA SER A 217 -1.22 20.64 -14.09
C SER A 217 -1.21 20.12 -12.66
N PHE A 218 -2.41 19.74 -12.20
CA PHE A 218 -2.64 19.22 -10.85
C PHE A 218 -3.32 17.86 -10.92
N ALA A 219 -2.90 16.95 -10.05
CA ALA A 219 -3.62 15.71 -9.76
C ALA A 219 -4.62 15.95 -8.62
N LYS A 220 -5.85 15.48 -8.82
CA LYS A 220 -6.96 15.66 -7.88
C LYS A 220 -7.08 14.49 -6.92
N TYR A 221 -7.06 14.76 -5.62
CA TYR A 221 -7.20 13.76 -4.57
C TYR A 221 -8.20 14.18 -3.48
N LEU A 222 -8.65 13.20 -2.70
CA LEU A 222 -9.28 13.46 -1.42
C LEU A 222 -8.25 14.04 -0.45
N GLY A 223 -8.64 15.06 0.29
CA GLY A 223 -7.84 15.74 1.29
C GLY A 223 -8.66 16.17 2.50
N GLY A 224 -7.98 16.84 3.44
CA GLY A 224 -8.53 17.09 4.78
C GLY A 224 -8.02 16.07 5.79
N SER A 225 -7.40 16.54 6.88
CA SER A 225 -6.74 15.66 7.85
C SER A 225 -7.70 14.59 8.40
N SER A 226 -8.89 14.99 8.84
CA SER A 226 -9.91 14.05 9.34
C SER A 226 -10.36 13.05 8.27
N ALA A 227 -10.52 13.51 7.03
CA ALA A 227 -10.91 12.66 5.90
C ALA A 227 -9.80 11.68 5.50
N ASN A 228 -8.53 12.11 5.52
CA ASN A 228 -7.36 11.27 5.29
C ASN A 228 -7.28 10.16 6.34
N ILE A 229 -7.48 10.50 7.62
CA ILE A 229 -7.48 9.53 8.72
C ILE A 229 -8.63 8.52 8.55
N ALA A 230 -9.86 8.99 8.30
CA ALA A 230 -11.01 8.11 8.06
C ALA A 230 -10.77 7.16 6.88
N PHE A 231 -10.21 7.68 5.80
CA PHE A 231 -9.85 6.93 4.60
C PHE A 231 -8.80 5.85 4.91
N GLY A 232 -7.73 6.19 5.61
CA GLY A 232 -6.69 5.25 6.01
C GLY A 232 -7.20 4.14 6.93
N VAL A 233 -8.07 4.48 7.90
CA VAL A 233 -8.66 3.48 8.80
C VAL A 233 -9.61 2.55 8.04
N ALA A 234 -10.42 3.08 7.10
CA ALA A 234 -11.28 2.27 6.24
C ALA A 234 -10.46 1.32 5.35
N ARG A 235 -9.40 1.84 4.74
CA ARG A 235 -8.46 1.06 3.90
C ARG A 235 -7.82 -0.10 4.66
N LEU A 236 -7.45 0.12 5.91
CA LEU A 236 -6.89 -0.93 6.77
C LEU A 236 -7.93 -1.95 7.25
N GLY A 237 -9.20 -1.79 6.89
CA GLY A 237 -10.26 -2.77 7.09
C GLY A 237 -11.14 -2.55 8.32
N LEU A 238 -11.08 -1.37 8.96
CA LEU A 238 -12.00 -1.02 10.04
C LEU A 238 -13.22 -0.23 9.53
N ARG A 239 -14.29 -0.20 10.33
CA ARG A 239 -15.52 0.53 10.00
C ARG A 239 -15.37 2.00 10.39
N ALA A 240 -14.78 2.80 9.50
CA ALA A 240 -14.64 4.24 9.69
C ALA A 240 -15.90 5.00 9.23
N ALA A 241 -16.11 6.18 9.81
CA ALA A 241 -17.13 7.13 9.41
C ALA A 241 -16.56 8.54 9.31
N MET A 242 -17.16 9.36 8.46
CA MET A 242 -16.85 10.77 8.31
C MET A 242 -18.02 11.64 8.79
N VAL A 243 -17.72 12.60 9.66
CA VAL A 243 -18.65 13.66 10.08
C VAL A 243 -18.12 14.99 9.54
N SER A 244 -18.83 15.59 8.59
CA SER A 244 -18.38 16.80 7.91
C SER A 244 -19.52 17.45 7.12
N ARG A 245 -19.18 18.42 6.27
CA ARG A 245 -20.09 19.03 5.33
C ARG A 245 -19.40 19.32 4.00
N VAL A 246 -20.05 19.03 2.88
CA VAL A 246 -19.57 19.27 1.50
C VAL A 246 -20.58 20.09 0.70
N GLY A 247 -20.15 20.70 -0.40
CA GLY A 247 -21.06 21.42 -1.30
C GLY A 247 -21.90 20.47 -2.16
N ASP A 248 -23.08 20.93 -2.61
CA ASP A 248 -23.90 20.24 -3.61
C ASP A 248 -23.35 20.43 -5.04
N GLU A 249 -22.10 20.02 -5.24
CA GLU A 249 -21.40 20.12 -6.51
C GLU A 249 -20.47 18.93 -6.74
N GLN A 250 -19.79 18.94 -7.88
CA GLN A 250 -19.00 17.82 -8.40
C GLN A 250 -17.85 17.41 -7.46
N MET A 251 -17.23 18.36 -6.76
CA MET A 251 -16.17 18.08 -5.79
C MET A 251 -16.73 17.44 -4.52
N GLY A 252 -17.89 17.88 -4.03
CA GLY A 252 -18.60 17.24 -2.92
C GLY A 252 -19.01 15.81 -3.23
N ARG A 253 -19.56 15.57 -4.44
CA ARG A 253 -19.85 14.22 -4.94
C ARG A 253 -18.58 13.37 -5.08
N PHE A 254 -17.51 13.93 -5.65
CA PHE A 254 -16.21 13.23 -5.73
C PHE A 254 -15.71 12.77 -4.35
N LEU A 255 -15.78 13.62 -3.33
CA LEU A 255 -15.31 13.28 -1.98
C LEU A 255 -16.16 12.19 -1.31
N THR A 256 -17.48 12.33 -1.39
CA THR A 256 -18.43 11.35 -0.80
C THR A 256 -18.35 9.99 -1.51
N GLU A 257 -18.28 9.97 -2.85
CA GLU A 257 -18.08 8.75 -3.63
C GLU A 257 -16.73 8.09 -3.36
N THR A 258 -15.67 8.89 -3.16
CA THR A 258 -14.32 8.36 -2.85
C THR A 258 -14.30 7.69 -1.47
N LEU A 259 -14.86 8.33 -0.44
CA LEU A 259 -14.97 7.75 0.90
C LEU A 259 -15.85 6.49 0.90
N ALA A 260 -17.02 6.55 0.26
CA ALA A 260 -17.94 5.42 0.18
C ALA A 260 -17.31 4.21 -0.52
N ARG A 261 -16.53 4.43 -1.59
CA ARG A 261 -15.80 3.36 -2.31
C ARG A 261 -14.75 2.68 -1.44
N GLU A 262 -14.06 3.45 -0.60
CA GLU A 262 -13.10 2.90 0.38
C GLU A 262 -13.81 2.20 1.56
N GLY A 263 -15.14 2.37 1.69
CA GLY A 263 -15.96 1.75 2.73
C GLY A 263 -16.17 2.60 3.98
N CYS A 264 -15.89 3.90 3.89
CA CYS A 264 -16.19 4.85 4.96
C CYS A 264 -17.68 5.22 4.94
N ASP A 265 -18.32 5.22 6.11
CA ASP A 265 -19.70 5.66 6.27
C ASP A 265 -19.78 7.20 6.14
N ILE A 266 -20.60 7.66 5.20
CA ILE A 266 -20.81 9.08 4.89
C ILE A 266 -22.18 9.61 5.33
N SER A 267 -22.96 8.83 6.10
CA SER A 267 -24.32 9.20 6.51
C SER A 267 -24.40 10.46 7.37
N GLN A 268 -23.29 10.86 8.00
CA GLN A 268 -23.12 12.10 8.76
C GLN A 268 -22.39 13.21 7.98
N VAL A 269 -22.20 13.04 6.66
CA VAL A 269 -21.71 14.11 5.78
C VAL A 269 -22.89 14.93 5.29
N GLN A 270 -22.99 16.16 5.78
CA GLN A 270 -24.02 17.11 5.40
C GLN A 270 -23.75 17.66 3.99
N VAL A 271 -24.82 18.05 3.28
CA VAL A 271 -24.72 18.71 1.96
C VAL A 271 -25.14 20.17 2.09
N ASP A 272 -24.32 21.08 1.59
CA ASP A 272 -24.57 22.52 1.55
C ASP A 272 -24.93 22.96 0.12
N PRO A 273 -26.18 23.40 -0.16
CA PRO A 273 -26.55 23.90 -1.48
C PRO A 273 -26.05 25.34 -1.75
N GLN A 274 -25.51 26.04 -0.75
CA GLN A 274 -25.09 27.44 -0.85
C GLN A 274 -23.57 27.61 -0.94
N ARG A 275 -22.79 26.70 -0.33
CA ARG A 275 -21.32 26.80 -0.26
C ARG A 275 -20.64 25.73 -1.09
N LEU A 276 -19.51 26.10 -1.69
CA LEU A 276 -18.64 25.17 -2.40
C LEU A 276 -17.82 24.32 -1.44
N THR A 277 -17.44 23.12 -1.88
CA THR A 277 -16.44 22.28 -1.23
C THR A 277 -15.07 22.98 -1.21
N ALA A 278 -14.34 22.84 -0.11
CA ALA A 278 -13.02 23.46 0.03
C ALA A 278 -11.98 22.82 -0.93
N LEU A 279 -11.06 23.65 -1.43
CA LEU A 279 -9.93 23.22 -2.25
C LEU A 279 -8.61 23.61 -1.58
N VAL A 280 -7.57 22.83 -1.84
CA VAL A 280 -6.19 23.18 -1.49
C VAL A 280 -5.31 22.99 -2.73
N LEU A 281 -4.51 24.00 -3.08
CA LEU A 281 -3.46 23.86 -4.08
C LEU A 281 -2.14 23.54 -3.37
N LEU A 282 -1.44 22.51 -3.83
CA LEU A 282 -0.22 22.00 -3.19
C LEU A 282 0.93 21.91 -4.20
N GLY A 283 2.06 22.51 -3.87
CA GLY A 283 3.31 22.41 -4.62
C GLY A 283 4.28 21.42 -3.97
N LEU A 284 5.11 20.79 -4.79
CA LEU A 284 6.23 19.93 -4.37
C LEU A 284 7.52 20.54 -4.92
N LYS A 285 8.08 21.53 -4.19
CA LYS A 285 9.21 22.33 -4.68
C LYS A 285 10.54 21.63 -4.47
N ASP A 286 10.76 21.08 -3.28
CA ASP A 286 11.93 20.29 -2.93
C ASP A 286 11.60 19.44 -1.68
N ARG A 287 12.63 18.85 -1.05
CA ARG A 287 12.46 17.95 0.10
C ARG A 287 11.89 18.63 1.34
N ASP A 288 12.03 19.94 1.45
CA ASP A 288 11.70 20.71 2.64
C ASP A 288 10.58 21.74 2.37
N THR A 289 10.33 22.06 1.10
CA THR A 289 9.43 23.14 0.68
C THR A 289 8.18 22.59 -0.03
N PHE A 290 7.05 22.72 0.66
CA PHE A 290 5.73 22.27 0.18
C PHE A 290 4.73 23.43 0.24
N PRO A 291 4.63 24.31 -0.78
CA PRO A 291 3.68 25.42 -0.76
C PRO A 291 2.24 24.89 -0.68
N LEU A 292 1.43 25.42 0.25
CA LEU A 292 0.00 25.13 0.35
C LEU A 292 -0.81 26.44 0.30
N LEU A 293 -1.85 26.45 -0.52
CA LEU A 293 -2.82 27.55 -0.59
C LEU A 293 -4.23 27.01 -0.36
N PHE A 294 -4.86 27.45 0.74
CA PHE A 294 -6.18 27.00 1.15
C PHE A 294 -7.28 27.91 0.60
N TYR A 295 -8.20 27.35 -0.18
CA TYR A 295 -9.47 27.98 -0.55
C TYR A 295 -10.57 27.41 0.35
N ARG A 296 -10.70 27.98 1.55
CA ARG A 296 -11.53 27.40 2.62
C ARG A 296 -12.43 28.38 3.40
N GLU A 297 -12.29 29.69 3.26
CA GLU A 297 -12.93 30.65 4.19
C GLU A 297 -14.46 30.61 4.23
N ASN A 298 -15.13 30.44 3.09
CA ASN A 298 -16.59 30.31 2.98
C ASN A 298 -16.98 28.98 2.32
N CYS A 299 -16.37 27.90 2.79
CA CYS A 299 -16.61 26.55 2.27
C CYS A 299 -17.57 25.76 3.15
N ALA A 300 -18.15 24.72 2.55
CA ALA A 300 -19.18 23.90 3.19
C ALA A 300 -18.74 23.31 4.54
N ASP A 301 -17.49 22.83 4.65
CA ASP A 301 -16.98 22.21 5.88
C ASP A 301 -16.89 23.20 7.06
N MET A 302 -16.65 24.49 6.78
CA MET A 302 -16.65 25.56 7.78
C MET A 302 -18.05 25.94 8.27
N ALA A 303 -19.08 25.50 7.57
CA ALA A 303 -20.49 25.75 7.87
C ALA A 303 -21.22 24.50 8.37
N ILE A 304 -20.49 23.49 8.88
CA ILE A 304 -21.10 22.32 9.49
C ILE A 304 -22.13 22.73 10.57
N ASP A 305 -23.32 22.16 10.50
CA ASP A 305 -24.37 22.42 11.49
C ASP A 305 -24.21 21.45 12.66
N ALA A 306 -23.96 22.00 13.85
CA ALA A 306 -23.77 21.22 15.06
C ALA A 306 -25.04 20.48 15.49
N ASP A 307 -26.23 21.02 15.20
CA ASP A 307 -27.50 20.41 15.62
C ASP A 307 -27.91 19.22 14.74
N LEU A 308 -27.28 19.05 13.58
CA LEU A 308 -27.46 17.90 12.69
C LEU A 308 -26.46 16.76 12.97
N ILE A 309 -25.59 16.88 13.98
CA ILE A 309 -24.73 15.78 14.42
C ILE A 309 -25.57 14.84 15.29
N ASP A 310 -25.79 13.62 14.81
CA ASP A 310 -26.66 12.64 15.45
C ASP A 310 -26.00 12.01 16.69
N GLU A 311 -26.62 12.17 17.86
CA GLU A 311 -26.16 11.60 19.13
C GLU A 311 -26.13 10.07 19.11
N ASP A 312 -27.16 9.42 18.58
CA ASP A 312 -27.25 7.95 18.50
C ASP A 312 -26.21 7.39 17.53
N PHE A 313 -25.85 8.15 16.49
CA PHE A 313 -24.73 7.82 15.62
C PHE A 313 -23.41 7.82 16.39
N ILE A 314 -23.10 8.90 17.10
CA ILE A 314 -21.87 9.02 17.90
C ILE A 314 -21.82 7.94 19.00
N ALA A 315 -22.94 7.66 19.67
CA ALA A 315 -23.05 6.59 20.66
C ALA A 315 -22.68 5.20 20.07
N GLY A 316 -22.96 5.00 18.78
CA GLY A 316 -22.62 3.80 18.01
C GLY A 316 -21.15 3.68 17.59
N CYS A 317 -20.29 4.64 17.93
CA CYS A 317 -18.87 4.64 17.58
C CYS A 317 -17.99 4.19 18.76
N ARG A 318 -16.91 3.44 18.51
CA ARG A 318 -15.91 3.09 19.56
C ARG A 318 -15.00 4.28 19.88
N ALA A 319 -14.66 5.08 18.87
CA ALA A 319 -13.88 6.30 19.01
C ALA A 319 -14.45 7.45 18.16
N LEU A 320 -14.27 8.67 18.64
CA LEU A 320 -14.47 9.93 17.94
C LEU A 320 -13.11 10.63 17.85
N LEU A 321 -12.60 10.85 16.64
CA LEU A 321 -11.37 11.58 16.39
C LEU A 321 -11.69 12.94 15.78
N ILE A 322 -11.12 13.99 16.37
CA ILE A 322 -11.22 15.38 15.89
C ILE A 322 -9.81 15.86 15.54
N THR A 323 -9.69 16.65 14.49
CA THR A 323 -8.43 17.34 14.15
C THR A 323 -8.47 18.78 14.62
N GLY A 324 -7.37 19.32 15.16
CA GLY A 324 -7.37 20.65 15.78
C GLY A 324 -7.64 21.80 14.81
N THR A 325 -7.47 21.62 13.50
CA THR A 325 -8.00 22.55 12.48
C THR A 325 -9.51 22.79 12.58
N HIS A 326 -10.26 21.84 13.15
CA HIS A 326 -11.71 21.97 13.38
C HIS A 326 -12.06 22.68 14.71
N LEU A 327 -11.05 23.19 15.44
CA LEU A 327 -11.22 24.02 16.63
C LEU A 327 -10.97 25.51 16.36
N SER A 328 -10.51 25.86 15.15
CA SER A 328 -9.95 27.19 14.82
C SER A 328 -10.98 28.31 14.66
N ALA A 329 -12.24 27.98 14.39
CA ALA A 329 -13.31 28.97 14.24
C ALA A 329 -14.55 28.62 15.09
N PRO A 330 -15.38 29.61 15.47
CA PRO A 330 -16.51 29.39 16.37
C PRO A 330 -17.48 28.29 15.92
N THR A 331 -17.85 28.25 14.63
CA THR A 331 -18.81 27.26 14.09
C THR A 331 -18.30 25.83 14.21
N VAL A 332 -17.10 25.57 13.68
CA VAL A 332 -16.48 24.23 13.72
C VAL A 332 -16.13 23.79 15.14
N ARG A 333 -15.76 24.73 16.01
CA ARG A 333 -15.54 24.47 17.43
C ARG A 333 -16.84 24.10 18.15
N ALA A 334 -17.96 24.75 17.83
CA ALA A 334 -19.26 24.41 18.40
C ALA A 334 -19.72 23.00 17.98
N ALA A 335 -19.53 22.64 16.70
CA ALA A 335 -19.78 21.29 16.21
C ALA A 335 -18.90 20.24 16.92
N SER A 336 -17.61 20.54 17.10
CA SER A 336 -16.68 19.70 17.86
C SER A 336 -17.12 19.51 19.32
N GLY A 337 -17.52 20.60 19.98
CA GLY A 337 -18.04 20.55 21.35
C GLY A 337 -19.32 19.72 21.49
N ARG A 338 -20.23 19.80 20.50
CA ARG A 338 -21.45 18.98 20.48
C ARG A 338 -21.13 17.49 20.34
N ALA A 339 -20.27 17.13 19.39
CA ALA A 339 -19.86 15.73 19.20
C ALA A 339 -19.13 15.17 20.43
N LEU A 340 -18.27 15.97 21.07
CA LEU A 340 -17.59 15.59 22.32
C LEU A 340 -18.57 15.38 23.48
N ALA A 341 -19.61 16.20 23.59
CA ALA A 341 -20.65 16.04 24.60
C ALA A 341 -21.44 14.73 24.41
N HIS A 342 -21.79 14.40 23.16
CA HIS A 342 -22.40 13.11 22.83
C HIS A 342 -21.47 11.94 23.16
N ALA A 343 -20.22 12.01 22.71
CA ALA A 343 -19.20 10.99 22.96
C ALA A 343 -18.99 10.71 24.46
N ALA A 344 -18.93 11.78 25.28
CA ALA A 344 -18.73 11.68 26.72
C ALA A 344 -19.88 10.96 27.44
N ARG A 345 -21.14 11.25 27.08
CA ARG A 345 -22.33 10.61 27.68
C ARG A 345 -22.37 9.10 27.46
N HIS A 346 -21.78 8.65 26.35
CA HIS A 346 -21.81 7.25 25.92
C HIS A 346 -20.47 6.53 26.10
N GLY A 347 -19.47 7.15 26.72
CA GLY A 347 -18.14 6.53 26.91
C GLY A 347 -17.48 6.15 25.58
N VAL A 348 -17.65 6.96 24.53
CA VAL A 348 -16.88 6.87 23.28
C VAL A 348 -15.48 7.42 23.55
N LEU A 349 -14.43 6.74 23.07
CA LEU A 349 -13.06 7.26 23.19
C LEU A 349 -12.92 8.57 22.40
N ARG A 350 -12.49 9.66 23.05
CA ARG A 350 -12.35 10.98 22.41
C ARG A 350 -10.88 11.25 22.11
N VAL A 351 -10.55 11.41 20.83
CA VAL A 351 -9.18 11.57 20.35
C VAL A 351 -9.02 12.93 19.69
N LEU A 352 -7.94 13.64 19.99
CA LEU A 352 -7.50 14.83 19.27
C LEU A 352 -6.20 14.55 18.54
N ASP A 353 -6.18 14.69 17.22
CA ASP A 353 -4.94 14.98 16.50
C ASP A 353 -4.81 16.50 16.43
N ILE A 354 -3.76 17.07 17.04
CA ILE A 354 -3.67 18.51 17.26
C ILE A 354 -3.67 19.28 15.93
N ASP A 355 -3.13 18.71 14.84
CA ASP A 355 -3.19 19.22 13.45
C ASP A 355 -3.12 20.76 13.40
N TYR A 356 -2.05 21.34 13.95
CA TYR A 356 -1.96 22.80 14.07
C TYR A 356 -1.52 23.43 12.75
N ARG A 357 -2.25 24.45 12.29
CA ARG A 357 -2.00 25.17 11.04
C ARG A 357 -2.17 26.68 11.26
N PRO A 358 -1.09 27.43 11.54
CA PRO A 358 -1.15 28.87 11.83
C PRO A 358 -2.05 29.69 10.88
N VAL A 359 -2.02 29.40 9.57
CA VAL A 359 -2.83 30.10 8.56
C VAL A 359 -4.34 29.94 8.79
N LEU A 360 -4.79 28.77 9.26
CA LEU A 360 -6.21 28.48 9.50
C LEU A 360 -6.70 29.05 10.84
N TRP A 361 -5.76 29.53 11.67
CA TRP A 361 -6.02 30.30 12.89
C TRP A 361 -5.83 31.81 12.66
N GLY A 362 -5.54 32.24 11.42
CA GLY A 362 -5.37 33.66 11.07
C GLY A 362 -4.06 34.29 11.54
N LEU A 363 -3.05 33.48 11.88
CA LEU A 363 -1.78 33.95 12.42
C LEU A 363 -0.73 34.28 11.35
N THR A 364 -0.97 33.86 10.12
CA THR A 364 -0.05 34.06 8.98
C THR A 364 -0.79 34.56 7.75
N LYS A 365 -0.05 35.00 6.73
CA LYS A 365 -0.66 35.38 5.45
C LYS A 365 -1.23 34.14 4.75
N ARG A 366 -2.25 34.33 3.91
CA ARG A 366 -2.94 33.24 3.17
C ARG A 366 -1.99 32.32 2.38
N GLY A 367 -0.92 32.88 1.81
CA GLY A 367 0.08 32.13 1.04
C GLY A 367 1.10 31.34 1.88
N GLU A 368 1.09 31.50 3.22
CA GLU A 368 2.02 30.84 4.14
C GLU A 368 1.43 29.55 4.72
N GLY A 369 0.63 28.82 3.92
CA GLY A 369 -0.03 27.59 4.35
C GLY A 369 0.90 26.42 4.64
N ALA A 370 2.17 26.52 4.22
CA ALA A 370 3.24 25.58 4.55
C ALA A 370 3.77 25.76 5.98
N ASN A 371 3.56 26.93 6.60
CA ASN A 371 4.06 27.20 7.95
C ASN A 371 3.40 26.26 8.96
N ARG A 372 4.21 25.58 9.76
CA ARG A 372 3.77 24.58 10.75
C ARG A 372 3.73 25.11 12.18
N TYR A 373 4.37 26.25 12.46
CA TYR A 373 4.43 26.77 13.82
C TYR A 373 4.52 28.29 13.88
N VAL A 374 3.60 28.87 14.65
CA VAL A 374 3.63 30.24 15.17
C VAL A 374 3.12 30.15 16.60
N ALA A 375 3.89 30.65 17.57
CA ALA A 375 3.43 30.70 18.95
C ALA A 375 2.34 31.76 19.10
N ASP A 376 1.24 31.43 19.78
CA ASP A 376 0.17 32.36 20.06
C ASP A 376 -0.58 31.97 21.35
N ALA A 377 -0.58 32.87 22.33
CA ALA A 377 -1.16 32.60 23.64
C ALA A 377 -2.69 32.45 23.60
N HIS A 378 -3.36 33.08 22.63
CA HIS A 378 -4.80 32.97 22.48
C HIS A 378 -5.18 31.59 21.93
N VAL A 379 -4.47 31.10 20.92
CA VAL A 379 -4.60 29.72 20.42
C VAL A 379 -4.27 28.70 21.52
N THR A 380 -3.18 28.89 22.27
CA THR A 380 -2.86 28.04 23.43
C THR A 380 -4.03 27.97 24.41
N ALA A 381 -4.58 29.12 24.82
CA ALA A 381 -5.68 29.17 25.77
C ALA A 381 -6.95 28.47 25.23
N GLN A 382 -7.26 28.64 23.94
CA GLN A 382 -8.39 27.97 23.31
C GLN A 382 -8.20 26.44 23.25
N LEU A 383 -6.99 25.98 22.90
CA LEU A 383 -6.67 24.55 22.90
C LEU A 383 -6.79 23.99 24.31
N GLN A 384 -6.14 24.60 25.31
CA GLN A 384 -6.15 24.16 26.71
C GLN A 384 -7.56 24.09 27.31
N ALA A 385 -8.48 24.97 26.90
CA ALA A 385 -9.87 24.89 27.32
C ALA A 385 -10.62 23.64 26.78
N MET A 386 -10.18 23.09 25.65
CA MET A 386 -10.76 21.90 25.03
C MET A 386 -10.09 20.60 25.46
N LEU A 387 -8.79 20.62 25.79
CA LEU A 387 -8.01 19.42 26.15
C LEU A 387 -8.61 18.51 27.24
N PRO A 388 -9.32 19.01 28.29
CA PRO A 388 -9.95 18.15 29.30
C PRO A 388 -11.05 17.23 28.74
N GLN A 389 -11.56 17.50 27.54
CA GLN A 389 -12.63 16.73 26.93
C GLN A 389 -12.13 15.53 26.14
N PHE A 390 -10.81 15.35 26.00
CA PHE A 390 -10.19 14.27 25.24
C PHE A 390 -9.53 13.23 26.16
N ASP A 391 -9.46 11.99 25.67
CA ASP A 391 -8.84 10.85 26.34
C ASP A 391 -7.45 10.54 25.77
N LEU A 392 -7.20 10.90 24.52
CA LEU A 392 -5.93 10.71 23.80
C LEU A 392 -5.60 11.94 22.96
N LEU A 393 -4.37 12.44 23.08
CA LEU A 393 -3.80 13.52 22.26
C LEU A 393 -2.68 12.98 21.39
N ILE A 394 -2.73 13.24 20.09
CA ILE A 394 -1.71 12.91 19.10
C ILE A 394 -1.17 14.23 18.56
N GLY A 395 0.15 14.40 18.52
CA GLY A 395 0.76 15.66 18.07
C GLY A 395 2.23 15.54 17.75
N THR A 396 2.73 16.37 16.83
CA THR A 396 4.18 16.58 16.66
C THR A 396 4.75 17.40 17.83
N GLU A 397 6.07 17.55 17.86
CA GLU A 397 6.74 18.40 18.83
C GLU A 397 6.21 19.85 18.79
N GLU A 398 6.05 20.43 17.60
CA GLU A 398 5.52 21.79 17.41
C GLU A 398 4.06 21.90 17.84
N GLU A 399 3.26 20.86 17.57
CA GLU A 399 1.85 20.77 17.95
C GLU A 399 1.69 20.71 19.48
N PHE A 400 2.56 19.99 20.19
CA PHE A 400 2.58 20.03 21.65
C PHE A 400 3.10 21.35 22.20
N ARG A 401 4.06 22.01 21.53
CA ARG A 401 4.53 23.35 21.92
C ARG A 401 3.40 24.38 21.90
N ILE A 402 2.57 24.41 20.85
CA ILE A 402 1.42 25.34 20.82
C ILE A 402 0.34 24.97 21.86
N ALA A 403 0.07 23.68 22.06
CA ALA A 403 -0.92 23.22 23.04
C ALA A 403 -0.50 23.52 24.49
N GLY A 404 0.79 23.43 24.81
CA GLY A 404 1.34 23.74 26.12
C GLY A 404 1.66 25.22 26.33
N GLY A 405 2.01 25.95 25.26
CA GLY A 405 2.35 27.37 25.30
C GLY A 405 3.74 27.68 25.84
N VAL A 406 4.64 26.69 25.94
CA VAL A 406 6.03 26.90 26.37
C VAL A 406 6.93 26.85 25.14
N ALA A 407 7.27 28.03 24.61
CA ALA A 407 8.09 28.16 23.41
C ALA A 407 9.45 27.48 23.59
N ASP A 408 9.87 26.74 22.56
CA ASP A 408 11.16 26.03 22.49
C ASP A 408 11.45 25.03 23.63
N ASP A 409 10.45 24.69 24.44
CA ASP A 409 10.52 23.65 25.47
C ASP A 409 9.37 22.67 25.33
N LEU A 410 9.67 21.53 24.68
CA LEU A 410 8.71 20.45 24.50
C LEU A 410 8.29 19.84 25.83
N LEU A 411 9.22 19.57 26.76
CA LEU A 411 8.90 18.93 28.04
C LEU A 411 8.09 19.88 28.94
N GLY A 412 8.43 21.16 28.97
CA GLY A 412 7.63 22.20 29.63
C GLY A 412 6.22 22.26 29.04
N SER A 413 6.09 22.22 27.72
CA SER A 413 4.79 22.20 27.04
C SER A 413 3.97 20.95 27.34
N LEU A 414 4.59 19.77 27.35
CA LEU A 414 3.93 18.51 27.74
C LEU A 414 3.46 18.57 29.20
N ARG A 415 4.25 19.17 30.11
CA ARG A 415 3.85 19.38 31.52
C ARG A 415 2.68 20.36 31.64
N ALA A 416 2.68 21.44 30.86
CA ALA A 416 1.57 22.39 30.82
C ALA A 416 0.28 21.72 30.28
N VAL A 417 0.38 20.90 29.24
CA VAL A 417 -0.74 20.07 28.74
C VAL A 417 -1.23 19.11 29.83
N ARG A 418 -0.32 18.39 30.49
CA ARG A 418 -0.66 17.46 31.58
C ARG A 418 -1.33 18.15 32.77
N ALA A 419 -1.01 19.41 33.03
CA ALA A 419 -1.63 20.18 34.12
C ALA A 419 -3.13 20.45 33.90
N VAL A 420 -3.60 20.42 32.65
CA VAL A 420 -5.02 20.68 32.31
C VAL A 420 -5.79 19.43 31.89
N THR A 421 -5.13 18.33 31.53
CA THR A 421 -5.83 17.11 31.09
C THR A 421 -5.18 15.80 31.56
N PRO A 422 -5.98 14.77 31.91
CA PRO A 422 -5.49 13.42 32.18
C PRO A 422 -5.25 12.58 30.90
N ALA A 423 -5.52 13.11 29.71
CA ALA A 423 -5.38 12.38 28.44
C ALA A 423 -4.01 11.72 28.26
N ALA A 424 -3.96 10.55 27.63
CA ALA A 424 -2.69 9.98 27.18
C ALA A 424 -2.11 10.81 26.03
N LEU A 425 -0.78 10.91 25.94
CA LEU A 425 -0.10 11.72 24.92
C LEU A 425 0.71 10.80 24.00
N VAL A 426 0.57 10.98 22.69
CA VAL A 426 1.43 10.36 21.67
C VAL A 426 2.17 11.47 20.92
N VAL A 427 3.48 11.53 21.11
CA VAL A 427 4.34 12.54 20.49
C VAL A 427 4.98 11.95 19.23
N LYS A 428 4.69 12.55 18.07
CA LYS A 428 5.28 12.24 16.76
C LYS A 428 6.66 12.92 16.67
N LEU A 429 7.72 12.15 16.44
CA LEU A 429 9.12 12.60 16.40
C LEU A 429 9.72 12.49 14.98
N GLY A 430 8.87 12.57 13.96
CA GLY A 430 9.27 12.43 12.55
C GLY A 430 9.99 11.09 12.29
N ALA A 431 11.18 11.16 11.70
CA ALA A 431 11.98 9.99 11.38
C ALA A 431 12.48 9.21 12.61
N ALA A 432 12.47 9.81 13.80
CA ALA A 432 12.81 9.14 15.06
C ALA A 432 11.65 8.26 15.60
N GLY A 433 10.46 8.35 14.99
CA GLY A 433 9.30 7.54 15.36
C GLY A 433 8.33 8.28 16.27
N CYS A 434 7.93 7.66 17.38
CA CYS A 434 7.01 8.28 18.32
C CYS A 434 7.17 7.75 19.75
N CYS A 435 6.69 8.52 20.73
CA CYS A 435 6.64 8.09 22.11
C CYS A 435 5.25 8.23 22.74
N PHE A 436 5.01 7.45 23.80
CA PHE A 436 3.76 7.39 24.53
C PHE A 436 3.93 7.79 26.00
N ILE A 437 3.09 8.74 26.44
CA ILE A 437 3.08 9.28 27.79
C ILE A 437 1.66 9.11 28.36
N PRO A 438 1.36 7.96 28.99
CA PRO A 438 0.02 7.65 29.49
C PRO A 438 -0.35 8.42 30.77
N GLY A 439 0.63 8.98 31.47
CA GLY A 439 0.46 9.61 32.78
C GLY A 439 1.46 10.74 32.98
N ALA A 440 2.17 10.73 34.11
CA ALA A 440 3.17 11.75 34.42
C ALA A 440 4.18 11.92 33.28
N VAL A 441 4.47 13.18 32.93
CA VAL A 441 5.49 13.50 31.93
C VAL A 441 6.87 13.19 32.52
N PRO A 442 7.71 12.40 31.82
CA PRO A 442 9.02 12.03 32.33
C PRO A 442 9.96 13.24 32.46
N ARG A 443 11.11 13.00 33.10
CA ARG A 443 12.16 14.02 33.21
C ARG A 443 12.86 14.25 31.89
N GLN A 444 13.15 13.18 31.16
CA GLN A 444 13.71 13.19 29.82
C GLN A 444 12.73 12.48 28.87
N LEU A 445 12.69 12.87 27.60
CA LEU A 445 11.72 12.31 26.66
C LEU A 445 12.02 10.84 26.32
N GLU A 446 13.30 10.49 26.37
CA GLU A 446 13.86 9.16 26.11
C GLU A 446 13.40 8.12 27.13
N ASP A 447 12.97 8.57 28.33
CA ASP A 447 12.39 7.71 29.36
C ASP A 447 10.94 7.30 29.03
N ALA A 448 10.31 7.93 28.03
CA ALA A 448 8.98 7.55 27.57
C ALA A 448 9.06 6.26 26.73
N LEU A 449 7.95 5.51 26.70
CA LEU A 449 7.82 4.35 25.83
C LEU A 449 7.92 4.80 24.37
N THR A 450 9.05 4.50 23.72
CA THR A 450 9.41 5.02 22.40
C THR A 450 9.54 3.90 21.38
N VAL A 451 8.97 4.09 20.19
CA VAL A 451 9.08 3.17 19.06
C VAL A 451 9.71 3.89 17.89
N GLN A 452 10.82 3.33 17.41
CA GLN A 452 11.64 3.89 16.35
C GLN A 452 10.88 4.00 15.03
N GLY A 453 11.15 5.08 14.31
CA GLY A 453 10.60 5.34 12.97
C GLY A 453 11.22 4.43 11.90
N GLU A 454 10.56 4.40 10.75
CA GLU A 454 11.02 3.66 9.57
C GLU A 454 11.84 4.59 8.67
N ARG A 455 13.03 4.14 8.25
CA ARG A 455 13.87 4.90 7.33
C ARG A 455 13.48 4.61 5.88
N VAL A 456 13.08 5.66 5.15
CA VAL A 456 12.68 5.61 3.74
C VAL A 456 13.20 6.83 2.99
N GLU A 457 13.26 6.73 1.66
CA GLU A 457 13.46 7.89 0.80
C GLU A 457 12.16 8.71 0.73
N VAL A 458 12.25 9.99 1.12
CA VAL A 458 11.10 10.90 1.18
C VAL A 458 10.91 11.60 -0.17
N MET A 459 9.68 11.49 -0.70
CA MET A 459 9.19 12.25 -1.85
C MET A 459 8.32 13.44 -1.38
N ASN A 460 7.45 13.22 -0.40
CA ASN A 460 6.44 14.19 0.03
C ASN A 460 6.14 14.02 1.52
N VAL A 461 6.33 15.03 2.36
CA VAL A 461 6.04 14.91 3.81
C VAL A 461 4.55 15.08 4.16
N LEU A 462 3.73 15.55 3.21
CA LEU A 462 2.31 15.81 3.45
C LEU A 462 1.55 14.49 3.64
N GLY A 463 0.71 14.45 4.67
CA GLY A 463 -0.11 13.28 4.97
C GLY A 463 0.53 12.22 5.86
N ALA A 464 1.82 12.37 6.20
CA ALA A 464 2.52 11.45 7.10
C ALA A 464 1.83 11.32 8.46
N GLY A 465 1.43 12.46 9.04
CA GLY A 465 0.72 12.52 10.32
C GLY A 465 -0.66 11.88 10.27
N ASP A 466 -1.41 12.10 9.19
CA ASP A 466 -2.74 11.50 9.00
C ASP A 466 -2.64 9.97 8.84
N ALA A 467 -1.67 9.50 8.06
CA ALA A 467 -1.40 8.07 7.89
C ALA A 467 -0.91 7.41 9.18
N PHE A 468 -0.06 8.11 9.93
CA PHE A 468 0.36 7.69 11.27
C PHE A 468 -0.84 7.54 12.20
N ALA A 469 -1.71 8.57 12.28
CA ALA A 469 -2.90 8.52 13.13
C ALA A 469 -3.85 7.39 12.70
N ALA A 470 -4.03 7.15 11.40
CA ALA A 470 -4.82 6.04 10.89
C ALA A 470 -4.24 4.68 11.31
N GLY A 471 -2.93 4.47 11.19
CA GLY A 471 -2.26 3.25 11.62
C GLY A 471 -2.31 3.05 13.14
N LEU A 472 -2.06 4.11 13.91
CA LEU A 472 -2.11 4.07 15.38
C LEU A 472 -3.51 3.70 15.88
N MET A 473 -4.53 4.40 15.39
CA MET A 473 -5.92 4.12 15.77
C MET A 473 -6.35 2.74 15.31
N THR A 474 -5.91 2.27 14.15
CA THR A 474 -6.16 0.89 13.70
C THR A 474 -5.57 -0.13 14.67
N GLY A 475 -4.33 0.08 15.13
CA GLY A 475 -3.69 -0.78 16.11
C GLY A 475 -4.45 -0.83 17.43
N PHE A 476 -4.76 0.34 18.02
CA PHE A 476 -5.52 0.42 19.26
C PHE A 476 -6.93 -0.17 19.15
N LEU A 477 -7.65 0.10 18.07
CA LEU A 477 -8.99 -0.44 17.85
C LEU A 477 -8.99 -1.96 17.60
N ARG A 478 -7.85 -2.55 17.22
CA ARG A 478 -7.64 -4.00 17.16
C ARG A 478 -7.12 -4.61 18.47
N GLY A 479 -6.95 -3.80 19.51
CA GLY A 479 -6.47 -4.25 20.82
C GLY A 479 -4.97 -4.48 20.89
N MET A 480 -4.18 -3.91 19.97
CA MET A 480 -2.72 -3.92 20.07
C MET A 480 -2.27 -3.04 21.25
N ASP A 481 -1.13 -3.39 21.83
CA ASP A 481 -0.42 -2.49 22.72
C ASP A 481 0.17 -1.29 21.96
N PHE A 482 0.71 -0.30 22.67
CA PHE A 482 1.30 0.87 22.02
C PHE A 482 2.45 0.47 21.09
N ALA A 483 3.28 -0.52 21.45
CA ALA A 483 4.41 -0.93 20.63
C ALA A 483 3.96 -1.44 19.25
N GLY A 484 2.96 -2.32 19.21
CA GLY A 484 2.36 -2.83 17.98
C GLY A 484 1.65 -1.73 17.19
N ALA A 485 0.83 -0.91 17.86
CA ALA A 485 0.11 0.19 17.22
C ALA A 485 1.05 1.25 16.62
N ALA A 486 2.12 1.60 17.32
CA ALA A 486 3.14 2.54 16.88
C ALA A 486 3.98 2.00 15.72
N ARG A 487 4.31 0.70 15.72
CA ARG A 487 4.99 0.06 14.57
C ARG A 487 4.14 0.17 13.30
N LEU A 488 2.84 -0.12 13.42
CA LEU A 488 1.88 0.06 12.33
C LEU A 488 1.78 1.52 11.89
N ALA A 489 1.66 2.45 12.84
CA ALA A 489 1.61 3.89 12.59
C ALA A 489 2.84 4.41 11.84
N ASN A 490 4.04 4.04 12.30
CA ASN A 490 5.31 4.42 11.68
C ASN A 490 5.42 3.88 10.25
N ALA A 491 5.01 2.64 10.00
CA ALA A 491 4.99 2.07 8.64
C ALA A 491 4.01 2.82 7.71
N CYS A 492 2.79 3.12 8.19
CA CYS A 492 1.82 3.90 7.42
C CYS A 492 2.34 5.29 7.05
N GLY A 493 2.94 6.01 8.01
CA GLY A 493 3.57 7.30 7.77
C GLY A 493 4.71 7.21 6.76
N ALA A 494 5.60 6.22 6.91
CA ALA A 494 6.75 6.04 6.03
C ALA A 494 6.38 5.68 4.58
N ILE A 495 5.36 4.85 4.37
CA ILE A 495 4.89 4.51 3.03
C ILE A 495 4.28 5.73 2.33
N VAL A 496 3.50 6.54 3.04
CA VAL A 496 2.89 7.74 2.45
C VAL A 496 3.95 8.74 2.03
N VAL A 497 4.99 8.96 2.84
CA VAL A 497 5.99 9.98 2.52
C VAL A 497 6.88 9.62 1.33
N SER A 498 6.91 8.36 0.91
CA SER A 498 7.64 7.95 -0.29
C SER A 498 6.84 8.17 -1.57
N ARG A 499 5.58 8.64 -1.51
CA ARG A 499 4.66 8.71 -2.65
C ARG A 499 4.13 10.12 -2.88
N HIS A 500 3.59 10.35 -4.07
CA HIS A 500 3.14 11.67 -4.50
C HIS A 500 1.92 12.20 -3.71
N ALA A 501 0.97 11.35 -3.33
CA ALA A 501 -0.32 11.75 -2.77
C ALA A 501 -0.44 11.43 -1.27
N CYS A 502 -1.49 11.94 -0.61
CA CYS A 502 -1.81 11.59 0.79
C CYS A 502 -2.74 10.38 0.88
N ALA A 503 -4.08 10.58 0.84
CA ALA A 503 -5.05 9.52 1.03
C ALA A 503 -4.82 8.30 0.13
N PRO A 504 -4.75 8.41 -1.22
CA PRO A 504 -4.60 7.24 -2.07
C PRO A 504 -3.25 6.55 -1.92
N ALA A 505 -2.23 7.20 -1.33
CA ALA A 505 -0.91 6.61 -1.08
C ALA A 505 -0.86 5.74 0.19
N MET A 506 -1.86 5.84 1.07
CA MET A 506 -1.92 5.06 2.31
C MET A 506 -1.92 3.55 2.00
N PRO A 507 -1.22 2.73 2.80
CA PRO A 507 -1.03 1.33 2.47
C PRO A 507 -2.29 0.49 2.71
N THR A 508 -2.42 -0.60 1.96
CA THR A 508 -3.37 -1.67 2.23
C THR A 508 -2.82 -2.70 3.23
N PRO A 509 -3.67 -3.59 3.79
CA PRO A 509 -3.21 -4.70 4.63
C PRO A 509 -2.16 -5.58 3.94
N GLU A 510 -2.30 -5.83 2.64
CA GLU A 510 -1.36 -6.64 1.85
C GLU A 510 -0.01 -5.92 1.68
N GLU A 511 -0.03 -4.60 1.45
CA GLU A 511 1.19 -3.79 1.41
C GLU A 511 1.93 -3.84 2.75
N LEU A 512 1.21 -3.75 3.88
CA LEU A 512 1.79 -3.87 5.22
C LEU A 512 2.31 -5.28 5.52
N ALA A 513 1.63 -6.32 5.05
CA ALA A 513 2.10 -7.69 5.18
C ALA A 513 3.43 -7.88 4.44
N HIS A 514 3.57 -7.36 3.23
CA HIS A 514 4.84 -7.32 2.50
C HIS A 514 5.88 -6.47 3.22
N TRP A 515 5.49 -5.30 3.73
CA TRP A 515 6.36 -4.38 4.48
C TRP A 515 7.04 -5.07 5.67
N PHE A 516 6.28 -5.84 6.45
CA PHE A 516 6.78 -6.56 7.62
C PHE A 516 7.33 -7.96 7.31
N GLY A 517 7.23 -8.43 6.07
CA GLY A 517 7.66 -9.78 5.64
C GLY A 517 9.18 -9.96 5.48
N GLY A 518 9.98 -8.91 5.60
CA GLY A 518 11.45 -8.98 5.61
C GLY A 518 12.14 -9.03 4.25
N THR A 519 11.39 -8.94 3.15
CA THR A 519 11.91 -9.03 1.76
C THR A 519 11.79 -7.72 0.96
N ARG A 520 11.50 -6.60 1.65
CA ARG A 520 11.25 -5.30 1.00
C ARG A 520 12.51 -4.64 0.46
N ASN A 521 12.37 -3.89 -0.63
CA ASN A 521 13.41 -2.96 -1.08
C ASN A 521 13.43 -1.73 -0.16
N PRO A 522 14.60 -1.30 0.37
CA PRO A 522 14.70 -0.06 1.15
C PRO A 522 14.23 1.19 0.38
N ARG A 523 14.37 1.19 -0.95
CA ARG A 523 13.75 2.19 -1.82
C ARG A 523 12.34 1.75 -2.19
N VAL A 524 11.36 2.30 -1.48
CA VAL A 524 9.93 1.95 -1.57
C VAL A 524 9.42 1.98 -3.02
N ASP A 525 9.76 3.00 -3.80
CA ASP A 525 9.32 3.14 -5.21
C ASP A 525 9.97 2.12 -6.16
N ALA A 526 11.11 1.53 -5.79
CA ALA A 526 11.79 0.50 -6.56
C ALA A 526 11.31 -0.92 -6.19
N ASP A 527 10.50 -1.06 -5.14
CA ASP A 527 9.89 -2.33 -4.77
C ASP A 527 8.74 -2.67 -5.73
N ARG A 528 9.00 -3.61 -6.65
CA ARG A 528 8.02 -4.03 -7.66
C ARG A 528 6.79 -4.67 -7.01
N GLN A 529 6.99 -5.46 -5.96
CA GLN A 529 5.89 -6.16 -5.30
C GLN A 529 5.01 -5.15 -4.59
N LEU A 530 5.60 -4.24 -3.81
CA LEU A 530 4.85 -3.20 -3.13
C LEU A 530 4.11 -2.29 -4.13
N ALA A 531 4.73 -1.95 -5.25
CA ALA A 531 4.07 -1.14 -6.28
C ALA A 531 2.91 -1.88 -6.99
N HIS A 532 3.00 -3.21 -7.15
CA HIS A 532 1.89 -4.03 -7.63
C HIS A 532 0.76 -4.09 -6.61
N LEU A 533 1.07 -4.40 -5.35
CA LEU A 533 0.11 -4.46 -4.25
C LEU A 533 -0.62 -3.12 -4.09
N HIS A 534 0.11 -2.02 -4.08
CA HIS A 534 -0.46 -0.66 -3.98
C HIS A 534 -1.49 -0.37 -5.05
N ARG A 535 -1.24 -0.88 -6.25
CA ARG A 535 -2.18 -0.76 -7.35
C ARG A 535 -3.35 -1.69 -7.12
N ALA A 536 -3.12 -2.99 -6.98
CA ALA A 536 -4.13 -4.03 -7.16
C ALA A 536 -5.03 -4.29 -5.93
N THR A 537 -4.60 -3.91 -4.72
CA THR A 537 -5.29 -4.25 -3.47
C THR A 537 -6.26 -3.20 -2.91
N PRO A 538 -6.16 -1.88 -3.22
CA PRO A 538 -7.19 -0.93 -2.83
C PRO A 538 -8.59 -1.32 -3.33
N ARG A 539 -9.63 -0.90 -2.60
CA ARG A 539 -11.02 -1.20 -2.97
C ARG A 539 -11.37 -0.61 -4.34
N ARG A 540 -11.90 -1.47 -5.20
CA ARG A 540 -12.33 -1.15 -6.56
C ARG A 540 -13.72 -1.71 -6.78
N ARG A 541 -14.38 -1.22 -7.83
CA ARG A 541 -15.63 -1.81 -8.29
C ARG A 541 -15.42 -3.28 -8.65
N ALA A 542 -16.15 -4.18 -7.99
CA ALA A 542 -16.13 -5.60 -8.32
C ALA A 542 -16.90 -5.89 -9.63
N TRP A 543 -16.36 -6.80 -10.44
CA TRP A 543 -17.00 -7.33 -11.64
C TRP A 543 -17.10 -8.86 -11.46
N PRO A 544 -18.16 -9.36 -10.81
CA PRO A 544 -18.30 -10.80 -10.53
C PRO A 544 -18.45 -11.62 -11.81
N GLU A 545 -19.12 -11.03 -12.80
CA GLU A 545 -19.16 -11.48 -14.18
C GLU A 545 -19.04 -10.27 -15.10
N LEU A 546 -18.62 -10.50 -16.35
CA LEU A 546 -18.41 -9.44 -17.32
C LEU A 546 -18.83 -9.88 -18.74
N GLN A 547 -19.92 -9.31 -19.23
CA GLN A 547 -20.50 -9.58 -20.54
C GLN A 547 -20.41 -8.30 -21.38
N VAL A 548 -19.65 -8.36 -22.48
CA VAL A 548 -19.24 -7.17 -23.22
C VAL A 548 -19.54 -7.32 -24.70
N ILE A 549 -20.19 -6.31 -25.26
CA ILE A 549 -20.29 -6.16 -26.72
C ILE A 549 -19.06 -5.39 -27.21
N ALA A 550 -18.32 -5.99 -28.13
CA ALA A 550 -17.12 -5.40 -28.71
C ALA A 550 -17.36 -4.87 -30.12
N PHE A 551 -17.19 -3.58 -30.33
CA PHE A 551 -17.29 -2.94 -31.64
C PHE A 551 -16.15 -1.95 -31.90
N ASP A 552 -14.99 -2.25 -31.32
CA ASP A 552 -13.68 -1.61 -31.55
C ASP A 552 -13.02 -1.95 -32.91
N HIS A 553 -13.74 -2.69 -33.78
CA HIS A 553 -13.23 -3.39 -34.96
C HIS A 553 -13.06 -2.48 -36.20
N ARG A 554 -12.22 -1.45 -36.09
CA ARG A 554 -12.06 -0.38 -37.10
C ARG A 554 -11.91 -0.88 -38.54
N SER A 555 -10.98 -1.79 -38.80
CA SER A 555 -10.72 -2.30 -40.15
C SER A 555 -11.93 -3.04 -40.74
N GLN A 556 -12.71 -3.72 -39.90
CA GLN A 556 -13.88 -4.47 -40.35
C GLN A 556 -15.10 -3.58 -40.59
N PHE A 557 -15.27 -2.51 -39.80
CA PHE A 557 -16.27 -1.48 -40.12
C PHE A 557 -15.95 -0.77 -41.43
N LEU A 558 -14.66 -0.47 -41.69
CA LEU A 558 -14.23 0.09 -42.97
C LEU A 558 -14.45 -0.87 -44.14
N ALA A 559 -14.20 -2.16 -43.95
CA ALA A 559 -14.50 -3.18 -44.95
C ALA A 559 -16.00 -3.24 -45.25
N LEU A 560 -16.84 -3.28 -44.22
CA LEU A 560 -18.30 -3.24 -44.35
C LEU A 560 -18.76 -2.00 -45.11
N ALA A 561 -18.30 -0.82 -44.74
CA ALA A 561 -18.66 0.43 -45.42
C ALA A 561 -18.28 0.40 -46.91
N ARG A 562 -17.08 -0.11 -47.24
CA ARG A 562 -16.65 -0.27 -48.64
C ARG A 562 -17.51 -1.29 -49.40
N GLU A 563 -17.84 -2.41 -48.78
CA GLU A 563 -18.65 -3.47 -49.38
C GLU A 563 -20.10 -3.02 -49.64
N THR A 564 -20.65 -2.13 -48.81
CA THR A 564 -22.03 -1.64 -48.95
C THR A 564 -22.13 -0.28 -49.64
N GLY A 565 -21.00 0.37 -49.94
CA GLY A 565 -20.97 1.73 -50.50
C GLY A 565 -21.32 2.83 -49.49
N ALA A 566 -21.29 2.54 -48.19
CA ALA A 566 -21.57 3.49 -47.12
C ALA A 566 -20.37 4.40 -46.83
N CYS A 567 -20.63 5.57 -46.27
CA CYS A 567 -19.62 6.55 -45.89
C CYS A 567 -19.21 6.43 -44.42
N THR A 568 -18.18 7.19 -44.03
CA THR A 568 -17.70 7.25 -42.65
C THR A 568 -18.78 7.66 -41.64
N ALA A 569 -19.67 8.59 -42.01
CA ALA A 569 -20.74 9.05 -41.11
C ALA A 569 -21.72 7.93 -40.76
N ASP A 570 -21.98 7.02 -41.71
CA ASP A 570 -22.85 5.86 -41.49
C ASP A 570 -22.23 4.91 -40.45
N VAL A 571 -20.90 4.78 -40.43
CA VAL A 571 -20.19 3.97 -39.42
C VAL A 571 -20.28 4.60 -38.03
N VAL A 572 -20.20 5.93 -37.92
CA VAL A 572 -20.37 6.65 -36.66
C VAL A 572 -21.78 6.43 -36.10
N GLN A 573 -22.81 6.63 -36.95
CA GLN A 573 -24.20 6.39 -36.57
C GLN A 573 -24.44 4.93 -36.19
N LEU A 574 -23.91 3.99 -36.97
CA LEU A 574 -24.01 2.56 -36.69
C LEU A 574 -23.49 2.23 -35.28
N LYS A 575 -22.35 2.78 -34.86
CA LYS A 575 -21.81 2.53 -33.51
C LYS A 575 -22.67 3.11 -32.40
N GLN A 576 -23.35 4.23 -32.63
CA GLN A 576 -24.36 4.75 -31.69
C GLN A 576 -25.56 3.80 -31.59
N LEU A 577 -26.00 3.20 -32.69
CA LEU A 577 -27.06 2.18 -32.68
C LEU A 577 -26.62 0.90 -31.95
N LEU A 578 -25.35 0.48 -32.13
CA LEU A 578 -24.81 -0.64 -31.35
C LEU A 578 -24.76 -0.33 -29.85
N LEU A 579 -24.44 0.91 -29.46
CA LEU A 579 -24.52 1.33 -28.07
C LEU A 579 -25.96 1.24 -27.54
N ARG A 580 -26.96 1.67 -28.32
CA ARG A 580 -28.38 1.53 -27.96
C ARG A 580 -28.81 0.08 -27.76
N ALA A 581 -28.25 -0.86 -28.54
CA ALA A 581 -28.50 -2.29 -28.32
C ALA A 581 -27.97 -2.75 -26.94
N VAL A 582 -26.82 -2.23 -26.50
CA VAL A 582 -26.29 -2.49 -25.14
C VAL A 582 -27.23 -1.94 -24.07
N GLU A 583 -27.74 -0.71 -24.26
CA GLU A 583 -28.71 -0.09 -23.34
C GLU A 583 -29.99 -0.91 -23.22
N GLN A 584 -30.50 -1.40 -24.35
CA GLN A 584 -31.69 -2.25 -24.39
C GLN A 584 -31.49 -3.56 -23.62
N VAL A 585 -30.32 -4.19 -23.75
CA VAL A 585 -30.02 -5.42 -23.00
C VAL A 585 -29.77 -5.14 -21.52
N GLU A 586 -29.13 -4.02 -21.15
CA GLU A 586 -29.01 -3.63 -19.74
C GLU A 586 -30.39 -3.43 -19.08
N ALA A 587 -31.33 -2.81 -19.79
CA ALA A 587 -32.67 -2.57 -19.27
C ALA A 587 -33.53 -3.84 -19.21
N GLY A 588 -33.37 -4.75 -20.19
CA GLY A 588 -34.17 -5.97 -20.32
C GLY A 588 -33.62 -7.20 -19.59
N ALA A 589 -32.33 -7.22 -19.28
CA ALA A 589 -31.66 -8.28 -18.54
C ALA A 589 -31.02 -7.70 -17.28
N ALA A 590 -31.12 -8.39 -16.14
CA ALA A 590 -30.54 -7.94 -14.87
C ALA A 590 -28.99 -8.00 -14.87
N LEU A 591 -28.35 -7.22 -15.75
CA LEU A 591 -26.90 -7.18 -16.01
C LEU A 591 -26.22 -5.92 -15.44
N GLN A 592 -26.93 -5.15 -14.61
CA GLN A 592 -26.33 -4.00 -13.93
C GLN A 592 -25.10 -4.46 -13.13
N GLY A 593 -23.95 -3.82 -13.38
CA GLY A 593 -22.68 -4.22 -12.77
C GLY A 593 -22.06 -5.50 -13.35
N ARG A 594 -22.55 -6.01 -14.47
CA ARG A 594 -21.99 -7.15 -15.24
C ARG A 594 -21.83 -6.86 -16.73
N ILE A 595 -22.29 -5.70 -17.20
CA ILE A 595 -22.26 -5.33 -18.62
C ILE A 595 -21.10 -4.37 -18.94
N GLY A 596 -20.63 -4.43 -20.18
CA GLY A 596 -19.64 -3.50 -20.70
C GLY A 596 -19.62 -3.36 -22.21
N VAL A 597 -18.74 -2.48 -22.68
CA VAL A 597 -18.49 -2.21 -24.10
C VAL A 597 -16.99 -2.13 -24.39
N LEU A 598 -16.59 -2.57 -25.59
CA LEU A 598 -15.27 -2.28 -26.17
C LEU A 598 -15.44 -1.40 -27.40
N ILE A 599 -14.94 -0.16 -27.34
CA ILE A 599 -15.17 0.87 -28.35
C ILE A 599 -13.83 1.54 -28.70
N ASP A 600 -13.54 1.71 -29.99
CA ASP A 600 -12.37 2.49 -30.44
C ASP A 600 -12.57 3.99 -30.19
N GLY A 601 -11.54 4.66 -29.68
CA GLY A 601 -11.57 6.10 -29.47
C GLY A 601 -11.10 6.93 -30.67
N GLY A 602 -11.15 6.37 -31.89
CA GLY A 602 -10.83 7.06 -33.12
C GLY A 602 -12.04 7.76 -33.74
N GLU A 603 -11.92 8.20 -35.00
CA GLU A 603 -12.94 8.95 -35.74
C GLU A 603 -14.35 8.31 -35.69
N TYR A 604 -14.42 6.97 -35.67
CA TYR A 604 -15.69 6.26 -35.77
C TYR A 604 -16.40 6.04 -34.44
N GLY A 605 -15.65 5.86 -33.34
CA GLY A 605 -16.21 5.41 -32.06
C GLY A 605 -16.20 6.46 -30.96
N ALA A 606 -15.63 7.65 -31.19
CA ALA A 606 -15.47 8.70 -30.18
C ALA A 606 -16.78 9.06 -29.46
N ASP A 607 -17.87 9.27 -30.21
CA ASP A 607 -19.17 9.65 -29.64
C ASP A 607 -19.78 8.53 -28.82
N ALA A 608 -19.75 7.28 -29.32
CA ALA A 608 -20.25 6.13 -28.60
C ALA A 608 -19.43 5.85 -27.33
N LEU A 609 -18.11 6.03 -27.40
CA LEU A 609 -17.21 5.91 -26.26
C LEU A 609 -17.49 6.99 -25.19
N ALA A 610 -17.71 8.24 -25.61
CA ALA A 610 -18.07 9.34 -24.71
C ALA A 610 -19.43 9.07 -24.03
N ALA A 611 -20.42 8.58 -24.78
CA ALA A 611 -21.74 8.25 -24.24
C ALA A 611 -21.72 7.04 -23.27
N ALA A 612 -20.79 6.10 -23.44
CA ALA A 612 -20.60 4.97 -22.53
C ALA A 612 -19.87 5.35 -21.22
N THR A 613 -18.95 6.32 -21.30
CA THR A 613 -18.14 6.81 -20.17
C THR A 613 -19.05 7.48 -19.13
N GLY A 614 -18.87 7.18 -17.84
CA GLY A 614 -19.66 7.73 -16.75
C GLY A 614 -20.97 6.98 -16.43
N ARG A 615 -21.40 6.02 -17.26
CA ARG A 615 -22.62 5.21 -17.01
C ARG A 615 -22.45 4.17 -15.90
N GLY A 616 -21.21 3.96 -15.45
CA GLY A 616 -20.87 2.84 -14.59
C GLY A 616 -20.93 1.50 -15.35
N TRP A 617 -20.58 1.47 -16.62
CA TRP A 617 -20.30 0.23 -17.34
C TRP A 617 -18.81 -0.11 -17.27
N TRP A 618 -18.46 -1.34 -17.63
CA TRP A 618 -17.07 -1.63 -17.97
C TRP A 618 -16.81 -1.10 -19.38
N VAL A 619 -15.91 -0.14 -19.54
CA VAL A 619 -15.65 0.52 -20.83
C VAL A 619 -14.19 0.28 -21.20
N GLY A 620 -13.93 -0.49 -22.24
CA GLY A 620 -12.57 -0.68 -22.73
C GLY A 620 -12.32 0.03 -24.05
N ARG A 621 -11.10 0.53 -24.23
CA ARG A 621 -10.63 1.26 -25.40
C ARG A 621 -9.34 0.64 -25.94
N PRO A 622 -9.27 0.27 -27.23
CA PRO A 622 -8.06 -0.30 -27.83
C PRO A 622 -6.94 0.74 -27.89
N ALA A 623 -5.72 0.31 -27.58
CA ALA A 623 -4.49 1.08 -27.73
C ALA A 623 -3.68 0.64 -28.95
N GLU A 624 -3.89 -0.58 -29.45
CA GLU A 624 -3.16 -1.10 -30.60
C GLU A 624 -3.63 -0.51 -31.93
N LEU A 625 -2.71 -0.43 -32.88
CA LEU A 625 -3.03 -0.27 -34.29
C LEU A 625 -3.57 -1.60 -34.83
N PRO A 626 -4.75 -1.64 -35.47
CA PRO A 626 -5.41 -2.89 -35.83
C PRO A 626 -4.56 -3.74 -36.78
N GLY A 627 -4.39 -5.02 -36.45
CA GLY A 627 -3.65 -5.99 -37.26
C GLY A 627 -2.13 -5.79 -37.29
N SER A 628 -1.57 -4.88 -36.48
CA SER A 628 -0.13 -4.64 -36.45
C SER A 628 0.66 -5.84 -35.92
N ARG A 629 1.69 -6.23 -36.67
CA ARG A 629 2.67 -7.27 -36.30
C ARG A 629 4.00 -6.97 -37.03
N PRO A 630 5.03 -6.42 -36.35
CA PRO A 630 5.12 -6.21 -34.90
C PRO A 630 4.10 -5.20 -34.36
N LEU A 631 3.78 -5.30 -33.07
CA LEU A 631 2.80 -4.48 -32.38
C LEU A 631 3.12 -2.98 -32.55
N ARG A 632 2.09 -2.20 -32.88
CA ARG A 632 2.12 -0.73 -32.93
C ARG A 632 0.95 -0.18 -32.12
N PHE A 633 1.13 1.02 -31.57
CA PHE A 633 0.05 1.74 -30.90
C PHE A 633 -0.57 2.76 -31.82
N ASP A 634 -1.84 3.01 -31.58
CA ASP A 634 -2.63 4.03 -32.24
C ASP A 634 -2.50 5.38 -31.54
N GLY A 635 -2.68 6.49 -32.27
CA GLY A 635 -2.66 7.84 -31.69
C GLY A 635 -1.27 8.41 -31.36
N GLY A 636 -0.20 7.92 -32.01
CA GLY A 636 1.14 8.54 -31.97
C GLY A 636 2.27 7.60 -31.52
N LEU A 637 3.48 8.16 -31.36
CA LEU A 637 4.69 7.39 -30.99
C LEU A 637 4.82 7.13 -29.48
N SER A 638 4.09 7.84 -28.62
CA SER A 638 4.18 7.72 -27.16
C SER A 638 2.82 7.38 -26.55
N ILE A 639 2.63 6.11 -26.20
CA ILE A 639 1.41 5.64 -25.55
C ILE A 639 1.18 6.30 -24.18
N GLY A 640 2.26 6.62 -23.46
CA GLY A 640 2.18 7.32 -22.18
C GLY A 640 1.57 8.72 -22.30
N SER A 641 1.85 9.43 -23.39
CA SER A 641 1.22 10.74 -23.66
C SER A 641 -0.27 10.58 -23.98
N SER A 642 -0.63 9.58 -24.78
CA SER A 642 -2.01 9.33 -25.18
C SER A 642 -2.90 8.96 -24.00
N LEU A 643 -2.44 8.07 -23.11
CA LEU A 643 -3.21 7.64 -21.95
C LEU A 643 -3.51 8.77 -20.96
N ARG A 644 -2.71 9.85 -20.90
CA ARG A 644 -3.01 11.00 -20.01
C ARG A 644 -4.31 11.71 -20.38
N GLY A 645 -4.72 11.66 -21.64
CA GLY A 645 -5.96 12.27 -22.12
C GLY A 645 -7.18 11.35 -22.00
N TRP A 646 -7.02 10.12 -21.52
CA TRP A 646 -8.11 9.17 -21.40
C TRP A 646 -8.82 9.34 -20.05
N PRO A 647 -10.16 9.23 -20.00
CA PRO A 647 -10.87 9.10 -18.73
C PRO A 647 -10.38 7.88 -17.94
N ALA A 648 -10.03 8.07 -16.67
CA ALA A 648 -9.43 7.04 -15.82
C ALA A 648 -10.30 5.79 -15.62
N GLU A 649 -11.62 5.88 -15.84
CA GLU A 649 -12.52 4.72 -15.78
C GLU A 649 -12.46 3.82 -17.03
N GLN A 650 -11.85 4.27 -18.13
CA GLN A 650 -11.66 3.45 -19.32
C GLN A 650 -10.55 2.43 -19.10
N VAL A 651 -10.77 1.19 -19.51
CA VAL A 651 -9.77 0.12 -19.49
C VAL A 651 -8.96 0.18 -20.77
N CYS A 652 -7.63 0.23 -20.65
CA CYS A 652 -6.74 0.15 -21.78
C CYS A 652 -6.71 -1.29 -22.30
N LYS A 653 -7.27 -1.52 -23.49
CA LYS A 653 -7.23 -2.81 -24.17
C LYS A 653 -6.07 -2.83 -25.15
N CYS A 654 -5.32 -3.92 -25.20
CA CYS A 654 -4.31 -4.13 -26.22
C CYS A 654 -4.39 -5.54 -26.79
N LEU A 655 -4.57 -5.65 -28.10
CA LEU A 655 -4.48 -6.92 -28.83
C LEU A 655 -3.07 -7.09 -29.40
N VAL A 656 -2.47 -8.26 -29.15
CA VAL A 656 -1.18 -8.66 -29.71
C VAL A 656 -1.25 -10.01 -30.44
N HIS A 657 -0.67 -10.07 -31.64
CA HIS A 657 -0.48 -11.30 -32.39
C HIS A 657 0.87 -11.95 -32.01
N TYR A 658 0.85 -12.76 -30.95
CA TYR A 658 2.05 -13.28 -30.31
C TYR A 658 2.13 -14.80 -30.39
N HIS A 659 3.23 -15.33 -30.92
CA HIS A 659 3.56 -16.75 -30.84
C HIS A 659 4.89 -16.92 -30.04
N PRO A 660 4.96 -17.82 -29.04
CA PRO A 660 6.17 -18.00 -28.23
C PRO A 660 7.39 -18.46 -29.06
N ASP A 661 7.12 -19.14 -30.18
CA ASP A 661 8.13 -19.64 -31.13
C ASP A 661 8.36 -18.72 -32.34
N ASP A 662 7.85 -17.48 -32.30
CA ASP A 662 8.18 -16.49 -33.32
C ASP A 662 9.69 -16.21 -33.39
N PRO A 663 10.22 -15.80 -34.56
CA PRO A 663 11.61 -15.39 -34.69
C PRO A 663 11.99 -14.36 -33.62
N ALA A 664 13.16 -14.55 -32.99
CA ALA A 664 13.60 -13.73 -31.86
C ALA A 664 13.51 -12.21 -32.09
N PRO A 665 13.84 -11.65 -33.28
CA PRO A 665 13.68 -10.22 -33.53
C PRO A 665 12.23 -9.73 -33.39
N LEU A 666 11.27 -10.45 -33.99
CA LEU A 666 9.85 -10.12 -33.89
C LEU A 666 9.36 -10.24 -32.45
N ARG A 667 9.75 -11.33 -31.77
CA ARG A 667 9.33 -11.58 -30.39
C ARG A 667 9.83 -10.48 -29.44
N LEU A 668 11.10 -10.12 -29.50
CA LEU A 668 11.69 -9.07 -28.67
C LEU A 668 11.04 -7.70 -28.91
N GLU A 669 10.75 -7.36 -30.16
CA GLU A 669 10.10 -6.09 -30.50
C GLU A 669 8.67 -6.00 -29.92
N GLN A 670 7.90 -7.09 -29.99
CA GLN A 670 6.57 -7.14 -29.39
C GLN A 670 6.65 -7.08 -27.85
N GLU A 671 7.56 -7.81 -27.23
CA GLU A 671 7.75 -7.83 -25.77
C GLU A 671 8.12 -6.45 -25.22
N LEU A 672 9.01 -5.72 -25.91
CA LEU A 672 9.38 -4.35 -25.53
C LEU A 672 8.18 -3.39 -25.62
N LYS A 673 7.35 -3.51 -26.66
CA LYS A 673 6.13 -2.69 -26.78
C LYS A 673 5.11 -3.01 -25.69
N LEU A 674 4.93 -4.27 -25.33
CA LEU A 674 4.06 -4.67 -24.24
C LEU A 674 4.56 -4.15 -22.88
N GLN A 675 5.87 -4.16 -22.65
CA GLN A 675 6.47 -3.55 -21.45
C GLN A 675 6.28 -2.03 -21.42
N GLU A 676 6.41 -1.34 -22.56
CA GLU A 676 6.12 0.10 -22.67
C GLU A 676 4.67 0.41 -22.27
N LEU A 677 3.71 -0.33 -22.81
CA LEU A 677 2.30 -0.21 -22.46
C LEU A 677 2.03 -0.49 -20.98
N TRP A 678 2.66 -1.53 -20.43
CA TRP A 678 2.54 -1.87 -19.03
C TRP A 678 3.02 -0.73 -18.12
N GLN A 679 4.17 -0.12 -18.43
CA GLN A 679 4.62 1.05 -17.65
C GLN A 679 3.67 2.25 -17.83
N ALA A 680 3.18 2.49 -19.04
CA ALA A 680 2.28 3.61 -19.31
C ALA A 680 0.92 3.50 -18.57
N THR A 681 0.36 2.29 -18.50
CA THR A 681 -0.88 2.02 -17.74
C THR A 681 -0.65 2.11 -16.22
N ARG A 682 0.54 1.73 -15.73
CA ARG A 682 0.94 1.95 -14.33
C ARG A 682 1.01 3.42 -13.94
N VAL A 683 1.61 4.25 -14.80
CA VAL A 683 1.73 5.71 -14.54
C VAL A 683 0.38 6.42 -14.69
N SER A 684 -0.44 6.03 -15.66
CA SER A 684 -1.73 6.70 -15.92
C SER A 684 -2.88 6.21 -15.04
N GLY A 685 -2.73 5.05 -14.37
CA GLY A 685 -3.75 4.48 -13.50
C GLY A 685 -4.84 3.65 -14.20
N HIS A 686 -4.85 3.60 -15.54
CA HIS A 686 -5.82 2.79 -16.30
C HIS A 686 -5.55 1.30 -16.11
N GLU A 687 -6.60 0.49 -15.90
CA GLU A 687 -6.49 -0.97 -15.95
C GLU A 687 -6.07 -1.43 -17.37
N LEU A 688 -5.38 -2.58 -17.45
CA LEU A 688 -4.94 -3.20 -18.68
C LEU A 688 -5.71 -4.50 -18.94
N LEU A 689 -6.35 -4.57 -20.10
CA LEU A 689 -6.86 -5.80 -20.71
C LEU A 689 -5.89 -6.23 -21.81
N LEU A 690 -5.19 -7.34 -21.61
CA LEU A 690 -4.30 -7.90 -22.64
C LEU A 690 -5.02 -9.02 -23.41
N GLU A 691 -5.24 -8.78 -24.70
CA GLU A 691 -5.80 -9.74 -25.65
C GLU A 691 -4.68 -10.42 -26.43
N VAL A 692 -4.57 -11.75 -26.28
CA VAL A 692 -3.50 -12.53 -26.92
C VAL A 692 -4.09 -13.44 -27.99
N ILE A 693 -3.64 -13.25 -29.24
CA ILE A 693 -3.98 -14.11 -30.36
C ILE A 693 -2.72 -14.81 -30.84
N CYS A 694 -2.68 -16.14 -30.75
CA CYS A 694 -1.56 -16.94 -31.24
C CYS A 694 -1.79 -17.34 -32.71
N PRO A 695 -1.04 -16.78 -33.67
CA PRO A 695 -1.22 -17.08 -35.09
C PRO A 695 -0.64 -18.46 -35.47
N GLY A 696 -1.22 -19.10 -36.48
CA GLY A 696 -0.65 -20.31 -37.10
C GLY A 696 -0.76 -21.60 -36.28
N VAL A 697 -1.65 -21.62 -35.28
CA VAL A 697 -1.78 -22.75 -34.35
C VAL A 697 -2.83 -23.74 -34.84
N GLY A 698 -2.49 -25.03 -34.88
CA GLY A 698 -3.43 -26.12 -35.10
C GLY A 698 -4.35 -26.34 -33.89
N ALA A 699 -5.52 -26.95 -34.09
CA ALA A 699 -6.53 -27.09 -33.05
C ALA A 699 -6.06 -27.87 -31.81
N ASP A 700 -5.16 -28.84 -31.98
CA ASP A 700 -4.72 -29.74 -30.89
C ASP A 700 -3.71 -29.10 -29.93
N ASP A 701 -2.92 -28.10 -30.38
CA ASP A 701 -1.86 -27.44 -29.58
C ASP A 701 -2.25 -26.04 -29.08
N ALA A 702 -3.47 -25.58 -29.39
CA ALA A 702 -3.93 -24.22 -29.14
C ALA A 702 -3.79 -23.79 -27.67
N ASP A 703 -4.31 -24.61 -26.75
CA ASP A 703 -4.33 -24.29 -25.32
C ASP A 703 -2.91 -24.21 -24.73
N ALA A 704 -2.05 -25.16 -25.10
CA ALA A 704 -0.66 -25.21 -24.63
C ALA A 704 0.15 -23.98 -25.09
N ILE A 705 -0.07 -23.52 -26.32
CA ILE A 705 0.61 -22.34 -26.86
C ILE A 705 0.13 -21.06 -26.16
N VAL A 706 -1.17 -20.93 -25.89
CA VAL A 706 -1.73 -19.80 -25.13
C VAL A 706 -1.13 -19.78 -23.71
N LEU A 707 -1.08 -20.91 -23.01
CA LEU A 707 -0.48 -21.00 -21.68
C LEU A 707 1.00 -20.58 -21.68
N ARG A 708 1.78 -21.00 -22.69
CA ARG A 708 3.17 -20.58 -22.87
C ARG A 708 3.29 -19.07 -23.12
N ALA A 709 2.39 -18.50 -23.92
CA ALA A 709 2.37 -17.06 -24.18
C ALA A 709 2.05 -16.27 -22.90
N VAL A 710 1.00 -16.63 -22.16
CA VAL A 710 0.64 -16.00 -20.88
C VAL A 710 1.79 -16.11 -19.86
N LYS A 711 2.37 -17.30 -19.70
CA LYS A 711 3.52 -17.52 -18.83
C LYS A 711 4.71 -16.63 -19.22
N ARG A 712 4.95 -16.45 -20.52
CA ARG A 712 6.02 -15.55 -21.00
C ARG A 712 5.74 -14.09 -20.63
N MET A 713 4.50 -13.63 -20.69
CA MET A 713 4.15 -12.27 -20.24
C MET A 713 4.39 -12.08 -18.73
N TYR A 714 4.02 -13.06 -17.90
CA TYR A 714 4.35 -13.01 -16.47
C TYR A 714 5.86 -13.00 -16.22
N ASN A 715 6.64 -13.81 -16.95
CA ASN A 715 8.11 -13.80 -16.85
C ASN A 715 8.73 -12.45 -17.22
N LEU A 716 8.05 -11.64 -18.02
CA LEU A 716 8.46 -10.27 -18.36
C LEU A 716 8.04 -9.22 -17.31
N GLY A 717 7.32 -9.65 -16.27
CA GLY A 717 6.80 -8.82 -15.19
C GLY A 717 5.48 -8.10 -15.50
N LEU A 718 4.73 -8.58 -16.50
CA LEU A 718 3.41 -8.04 -16.82
C LEU A 718 2.36 -8.73 -15.95
N GLN A 719 1.52 -7.93 -15.29
CA GLN A 719 0.44 -8.40 -14.42
C GLN A 719 -0.86 -7.65 -14.79
N PRO A 720 -1.40 -7.87 -16.01
CA PRO A 720 -2.58 -7.14 -16.46
C PRO A 720 -3.78 -7.49 -15.59
N GLU A 721 -4.64 -6.49 -15.33
CA GLU A 721 -5.86 -6.73 -14.56
C GLU A 721 -6.77 -7.77 -15.23
N TRP A 722 -6.78 -7.82 -16.56
CA TRP A 722 -7.64 -8.70 -17.33
C TRP A 722 -6.92 -9.39 -18.48
N TRP A 723 -7.28 -10.66 -18.71
CA TRP A 723 -6.89 -11.41 -19.90
C TRP A 723 -8.08 -11.60 -20.83
N LYS A 724 -7.87 -11.41 -22.14
CA LYS A 724 -8.85 -11.77 -23.17
C LYS A 724 -8.28 -12.84 -24.09
N LEU A 725 -8.82 -14.05 -24.00
CA LEU A 725 -8.23 -15.25 -24.61
C LEU A 725 -9.25 -16.03 -25.44
N ALA A 726 -8.75 -16.82 -26.39
CA ALA A 726 -9.56 -17.73 -27.19
C ALA A 726 -10.23 -18.79 -26.29
N PRO A 727 -11.37 -19.36 -26.72
CA PRO A 727 -11.98 -20.47 -26.00
C PRO A 727 -11.01 -21.65 -25.86
N MET A 728 -10.80 -22.11 -24.63
CA MET A 728 -10.00 -23.30 -24.30
C MET A 728 -10.90 -24.47 -23.90
N ARG A 729 -10.32 -25.66 -23.86
CA ARG A 729 -10.94 -26.83 -23.24
C ARG A 729 -10.97 -26.67 -21.71
N ALA A 730 -11.78 -27.48 -21.02
CA ALA A 730 -11.93 -27.41 -19.57
C ALA A 730 -10.58 -27.57 -18.83
N ASP A 731 -9.78 -28.56 -19.22
CA ASP A 731 -8.42 -28.79 -18.71
C ASP A 731 -7.47 -27.61 -19.00
N GLY A 732 -7.65 -26.95 -20.14
CA GLY A 732 -6.94 -25.72 -20.48
C GLY A 732 -7.28 -24.55 -19.53
N TRP A 733 -8.55 -24.38 -19.17
CA TRP A 733 -8.98 -23.35 -18.22
C TRP A 733 -8.47 -23.61 -16.80
N ASP A 734 -8.44 -24.87 -16.36
CA ASP A 734 -7.89 -25.24 -15.05
C ASP A 734 -6.38 -24.96 -14.99
N ALA A 735 -5.63 -25.33 -16.04
CA ALA A 735 -4.21 -25.04 -16.14
C ALA A 735 -3.92 -23.53 -16.17
N LEU A 736 -4.75 -22.74 -16.86
CA LEU A 736 -4.65 -21.28 -16.83
C LEU A 736 -4.94 -20.73 -15.44
N GLY A 737 -5.98 -21.23 -14.77
CA GLY A 737 -6.34 -20.86 -13.40
C GLY A 737 -5.18 -21.06 -12.43
N GLN A 738 -4.51 -22.22 -12.51
CA GLN A 738 -3.32 -22.51 -11.71
C GLN A 738 -2.17 -21.55 -12.04
N LEU A 739 -1.87 -21.35 -13.33
CA LEU A 739 -0.79 -20.44 -13.76
C LEU A 739 -1.01 -19.01 -13.25
N VAL A 740 -2.24 -18.50 -13.33
CA VAL A 740 -2.60 -17.16 -12.83
C VAL A 740 -2.48 -17.11 -11.32
N ALA A 741 -2.96 -18.12 -10.58
CA ALA A 741 -2.84 -18.15 -9.13
C ALA A 741 -1.38 -18.17 -8.64
N GLU A 742 -0.48 -18.83 -9.39
CA GLU A 742 0.95 -18.88 -9.10
C GLU A 742 1.67 -17.55 -9.43
N CYS A 743 1.31 -16.88 -10.52
CA CYS A 743 2.02 -15.70 -11.02
C CYS A 743 1.42 -14.35 -10.59
N ASP A 744 0.09 -14.25 -10.52
CA ASP A 744 -0.63 -13.04 -10.15
C ASP A 744 -2.01 -13.37 -9.53
N PRO A 745 -2.05 -13.70 -8.23
CA PRO A 745 -3.31 -14.01 -7.54
C PRO A 745 -4.27 -12.82 -7.46
N LEU A 746 -3.83 -11.60 -7.84
CA LEU A 746 -4.64 -10.38 -7.86
C LEU A 746 -5.25 -10.09 -9.25
N CYS A 747 -5.01 -10.93 -10.25
CA CYS A 747 -5.66 -10.83 -11.55
C CYS A 747 -7.18 -10.84 -11.39
N ARG A 748 -7.88 -9.91 -12.07
CA ARG A 748 -9.33 -9.72 -11.91
C ARG A 748 -10.13 -10.79 -12.63
N GLY A 749 -9.56 -11.33 -13.71
CA GLY A 749 -10.09 -12.49 -14.40
C GLY A 749 -9.75 -12.57 -15.87
N VAL A 750 -10.29 -13.62 -16.48
CA VAL A 750 -10.17 -13.93 -17.89
C VAL A 750 -11.54 -13.80 -18.54
N VAL A 751 -11.59 -13.27 -19.76
CA VAL A 751 -12.79 -13.19 -20.58
C VAL A 751 -12.56 -13.87 -21.93
N ILE A 752 -13.60 -14.51 -22.44
CA ILE A 752 -13.57 -15.27 -23.68
C ILE A 752 -13.81 -14.33 -24.87
N LEU A 753 -12.95 -14.41 -25.88
CA LEU A 753 -13.15 -13.70 -27.15
C LEU A 753 -13.91 -14.55 -28.17
N GLY A 754 -14.62 -13.89 -29.10
CA GLY A 754 -15.56 -14.57 -30.00
C GLY A 754 -15.00 -15.16 -31.31
N LEU A 755 -13.86 -14.66 -31.83
CA LEU A 755 -13.28 -15.05 -33.14
C LEU A 755 -14.26 -15.04 -34.35
N ASN A 756 -15.38 -14.32 -34.28
CA ASN A 756 -16.45 -14.36 -35.30
C ASN A 756 -17.04 -15.77 -35.51
N GLN A 757 -17.06 -16.58 -34.45
CA GLN A 757 -17.73 -17.88 -34.45
C GLN A 757 -19.26 -17.70 -34.42
N PRO A 758 -20.02 -18.67 -34.98
CA PRO A 758 -21.47 -18.77 -34.79
C PRO A 758 -21.89 -18.78 -33.30
N LEU A 759 -23.08 -18.27 -33.00
CA LEU A 759 -23.55 -18.09 -31.61
C LEU A 759 -23.75 -19.42 -30.87
N ASP A 760 -24.19 -20.46 -31.57
CA ASP A 760 -24.34 -21.83 -31.06
C ASP A 760 -22.98 -22.42 -30.66
N GLN A 761 -21.97 -22.27 -31.51
CA GLN A 761 -20.61 -22.70 -31.19
C GLN A 761 -20.04 -21.95 -29.98
N LEU A 762 -20.26 -20.64 -29.88
CA LEU A 762 -19.83 -19.86 -28.71
C LEU A 762 -20.55 -20.33 -27.43
N ALA A 763 -21.85 -20.62 -27.52
CA ALA A 763 -22.62 -21.13 -26.39
C ALA A 763 -22.08 -22.49 -25.90
N GLU A 764 -21.73 -23.40 -26.80
CA GLU A 764 -21.10 -24.68 -26.46
C GLU A 764 -19.73 -24.48 -25.77
N ARG A 765 -18.94 -23.50 -26.23
CA ARG A 765 -17.65 -23.17 -25.60
C ARG A 765 -17.80 -22.59 -24.21
N PHE A 766 -18.85 -21.80 -23.94
CA PHE A 766 -19.12 -21.28 -22.58
C PHE A 766 -19.36 -22.40 -21.57
N ALA A 767 -19.95 -23.53 -21.99
CA ALA A 767 -20.17 -24.69 -21.12
C ALA A 767 -18.85 -25.35 -20.65
N GLN A 768 -17.73 -25.11 -21.35
CA GLN A 768 -16.40 -25.62 -20.97
C GLN A 768 -15.66 -24.67 -20.01
N ALA A 769 -16.13 -23.42 -19.85
CA ALA A 769 -15.47 -22.37 -19.10
C ALA A 769 -16.03 -22.22 -17.68
N LEU A 770 -15.93 -23.28 -16.89
CA LEU A 770 -16.48 -23.34 -15.52
C LEU A 770 -15.49 -22.86 -14.44
N HIS A 771 -14.20 -22.75 -14.77
CA HIS A 771 -13.20 -22.32 -13.81
C HIS A 771 -13.48 -20.87 -13.33
N PRO A 772 -13.45 -20.56 -12.01
CA PRO A 772 -13.85 -19.25 -11.47
C PRO A 772 -13.04 -18.04 -11.95
N ILE A 773 -11.85 -18.28 -12.54
CA ILE A 773 -11.03 -17.22 -13.16
C ILE A 773 -11.70 -16.66 -14.41
N VAL A 774 -12.55 -17.44 -15.09
CA VAL A 774 -13.27 -16.99 -16.28
C VAL A 774 -14.52 -16.23 -15.86
N LYS A 775 -14.51 -14.92 -16.09
CA LYS A 775 -15.56 -13.99 -15.63
C LYS A 775 -16.64 -13.72 -16.67
N GLY A 776 -16.42 -14.06 -17.93
CA GLY A 776 -17.41 -13.83 -18.97
C GLY A 776 -16.82 -13.78 -20.35
N PHE A 777 -17.42 -12.97 -21.21
CA PHE A 777 -17.08 -12.92 -22.63
C PHE A 777 -17.07 -11.49 -23.15
N MET A 778 -16.24 -11.26 -24.16
CA MET A 778 -16.18 -10.03 -24.93
C MET A 778 -16.26 -10.38 -26.42
N VAL A 779 -17.48 -10.34 -26.96
CA VAL A 779 -17.78 -10.80 -28.32
C VAL A 779 -18.19 -9.61 -29.18
N GLY A 780 -17.69 -9.60 -30.41
CA GLY A 780 -17.95 -8.53 -31.37
C GLY A 780 -18.73 -8.99 -32.58
N ARG A 781 -18.03 -9.18 -33.70
CA ARG A 781 -18.63 -9.42 -35.03
C ARG A 781 -19.76 -10.46 -35.09
N SER A 782 -19.69 -11.53 -34.30
CA SER A 782 -20.77 -12.54 -34.20
C SER A 782 -22.13 -11.94 -33.82
N LEU A 783 -22.15 -10.80 -33.12
CA LEU A 783 -23.36 -10.13 -32.67
C LEU A 783 -23.92 -9.14 -33.70
N TRP A 784 -23.04 -8.42 -34.40
CA TRP A 784 -23.44 -7.24 -35.16
C TRP A 784 -23.05 -7.25 -36.64
N ALA A 785 -22.15 -8.11 -37.13
CA ALA A 785 -21.63 -7.98 -38.50
C ALA A 785 -22.73 -8.08 -39.58
N GLU A 786 -23.60 -9.08 -39.47
CA GLU A 786 -24.71 -9.28 -40.43
C GLU A 786 -25.85 -8.27 -40.25
N PRO A 787 -26.36 -7.99 -39.02
CA PRO A 787 -27.31 -6.90 -38.81
C PRO A 787 -26.81 -5.55 -39.35
N SER A 788 -25.55 -5.21 -39.08
CA SER A 788 -24.91 -3.99 -39.57
C SER A 788 -24.84 -3.93 -41.10
N ARG A 789 -24.53 -5.05 -41.76
CA ARG A 789 -24.51 -5.11 -43.23
C ARG A 789 -25.88 -4.79 -43.82
N ARG A 790 -26.94 -5.40 -43.28
CA ARG A 790 -28.33 -5.15 -43.71
C ARG A 790 -28.73 -3.69 -43.51
N TRP A 791 -28.37 -3.12 -42.36
CA TRP A 791 -28.65 -1.71 -42.06
C TRP A 791 -27.92 -0.76 -43.02
N LEU A 792 -26.62 -0.97 -43.26
CA LEU A 792 -25.84 -0.17 -44.21
C LEU A 792 -26.34 -0.29 -45.66
N GLN A 793 -26.99 -1.39 -46.01
CA GLN A 793 -27.66 -1.60 -47.30
C GLN A 793 -29.10 -1.07 -47.33
N GLN A 794 -29.55 -0.38 -46.27
CA GLN A 794 -30.91 0.15 -46.12
C GLN A 794 -32.02 -0.92 -46.18
N GLN A 795 -31.69 -2.16 -45.75
CA GLN A 795 -32.61 -3.30 -45.73
C GLN A 795 -33.32 -3.50 -44.38
N CYS A 796 -32.95 -2.73 -43.36
CA CYS A 796 -33.64 -2.67 -42.08
C CYS A 796 -33.53 -1.27 -41.47
N SER A 797 -34.50 -0.95 -40.61
CA SER A 797 -34.54 0.29 -39.81
C SER A 797 -33.56 0.26 -38.65
N ASP A 798 -33.33 1.43 -38.05
CA ASP A 798 -32.52 1.58 -36.83
C ASP A 798 -33.00 0.66 -35.70
N GLN A 799 -34.31 0.54 -35.49
CA GLN A 799 -34.86 -0.28 -34.41
C GLN A 799 -34.68 -1.77 -34.71
N GLU A 800 -34.90 -2.21 -35.95
CA GLU A 800 -34.68 -3.61 -36.33
C GLU A 800 -33.20 -4.03 -36.20
N LEU A 801 -32.25 -3.13 -36.47
CA LEU A 801 -30.83 -3.35 -36.19
C LEU A 801 -30.59 -3.52 -34.68
N VAL A 802 -31.09 -2.58 -33.88
CA VAL A 802 -30.93 -2.58 -32.42
C VAL A 802 -31.48 -3.87 -31.82
N ASP A 803 -32.69 -4.26 -32.21
CA ASP A 803 -33.35 -5.48 -31.74
C ASP A 803 -32.57 -6.73 -32.13
N ALA A 804 -32.11 -6.84 -33.39
CA ALA A 804 -31.34 -7.99 -33.86
C ALA A 804 -30.01 -8.16 -33.08
N VAL A 805 -29.30 -7.07 -32.80
CA VAL A 805 -28.05 -7.11 -32.03
C VAL A 805 -28.32 -7.43 -30.56
N ALA A 806 -29.37 -6.83 -29.98
CA ALA A 806 -29.79 -7.09 -28.60
C ALA A 806 -30.22 -8.55 -28.40
N ASP A 807 -30.93 -9.13 -29.35
CA ASP A 807 -31.35 -10.53 -29.33
C ASP A 807 -30.14 -11.47 -29.41
N ASN A 808 -29.21 -11.22 -30.33
CA ASN A 808 -27.97 -11.99 -30.45
C ASN A 808 -27.17 -11.96 -29.14
N PHE A 809 -27.05 -10.78 -28.51
CA PHE A 809 -26.35 -10.65 -27.24
C PHE A 809 -27.10 -11.35 -26.09
N SER A 810 -28.44 -11.28 -26.08
CA SER A 810 -29.28 -11.98 -25.10
C SER A 810 -29.23 -13.50 -25.23
N VAL A 811 -29.00 -14.04 -26.43
CA VAL A 811 -28.72 -15.47 -26.63
C VAL A 811 -27.43 -15.86 -25.91
N LEU A 812 -26.33 -15.14 -26.12
CA LEU A 812 -25.06 -15.41 -25.44
C LEU A 812 -25.14 -15.18 -23.94
N SER A 813 -25.87 -14.17 -23.49
CA SER A 813 -26.09 -13.89 -22.07
C SER A 813 -26.81 -15.04 -21.37
N ARG A 814 -27.86 -15.59 -21.98
CA ARG A 814 -28.57 -16.78 -21.48
C ARG A 814 -27.69 -18.03 -21.51
N ALA A 815 -26.91 -18.25 -22.57
CA ALA A 815 -25.96 -19.34 -22.63
C ALA A 815 -24.92 -19.25 -21.50
N TRP A 816 -24.37 -18.06 -21.27
CA TRP A 816 -23.44 -17.80 -20.17
C TRP A 816 -24.09 -18.07 -18.81
N ALA A 817 -25.30 -17.58 -18.57
CA ALA A 817 -26.02 -17.84 -17.31
C ALA A 817 -26.28 -19.35 -17.08
N ASN A 818 -26.60 -20.09 -18.14
CA ASN A 818 -26.95 -21.51 -18.08
C ASN A 818 -25.73 -22.46 -18.11
N ARG A 819 -24.49 -21.95 -18.22
CA ARG A 819 -23.28 -22.78 -18.36
C ARG A 819 -23.10 -23.78 -17.21
N HIS A 820 -23.57 -23.44 -16.01
CA HIS A 820 -23.51 -24.32 -14.84
C HIS A 820 -24.65 -25.34 -14.77
N ALA A 821 -25.74 -25.16 -15.51
CA ALA A 821 -26.94 -26.01 -15.40
C ALA A 821 -26.66 -27.46 -15.84
N HIS A 822 -25.69 -27.68 -16.74
CA HIS A 822 -25.29 -29.00 -17.22
C HIS A 822 -24.30 -29.71 -16.28
N ALA A 823 -23.71 -29.02 -15.30
CA ALA A 823 -22.82 -29.62 -14.30
C ALA A 823 -23.59 -30.31 -13.15
N THR A 824 -24.88 -30.02 -12.99
CA THR A 824 -25.72 -30.48 -11.86
C THR A 824 -26.42 -31.82 -12.07
N ILE A 825 -26.22 -32.51 -13.19
CA ILE A 825 -26.77 -33.85 -13.44
C ILE A 825 -25.64 -34.88 -13.37
N GLY A 826 -25.02 -35.01 -12.20
CA GLY A 826 -23.90 -35.93 -12.00
C GLY A 826 -23.14 -35.81 -10.68
N ALA A 827 -23.81 -35.41 -9.59
CA ALA A 827 -23.29 -35.53 -8.23
C ALA A 827 -24.20 -36.44 -7.41
#